data_AF-A4HCC1-F1
#
_entry.id   AF-A4HCC1-F1
#
_cell.length_a   1.000
_cell.length_b   1.000
_cell.length_c   1.000
_cell.angle_alpha   90.00
_cell.angle_beta   90.00
_cell.angle_gamma   90.00
#
_symmetry.space_group_name_H-M   'P 1'
#
loop_
_entity.id
_entity.type
_entity.pdbx_description
1 polymer ?
#
loop_
_entity_poly.entity_id
_entity_poly.type
_entity_poly.pdbx_seq_one_letter_code
_entity_poly.pdbx_strand_id
1 'polypeptide(L)'
;MYRARSCGVVATSAAVPRVHTSLVTLTRCYTPIYAPEPATDNLGALRSTDECRTLWAQHIPVPSMTRAIELWLRFGNDPVVHTATPSASVEGAPGDAAPSSTSPFAYVEDYMGSNMVTGTPEHVKESAELWSAYFEAKYVRRMRQSRRTSKQYVGVLGAVDGGRGAGNGSGGSASSSLASLFLDEADHPNTKWDADTFFCEVAYLVERHLKVKATNYLQLEKLLWCGTTKPDAFVQFFEAFQQQTVTRIPLPVPSIWVYESTEAKRKWAERYLPACSSAHHFFQEKLRPHAVDATAQAKLLADVVAAYKQVHAILLERRARQIQAGLYPSTWTGGSAAAAAAEEAWAANEVEKEQRRTDEGIYDPEDLLDTTTEWAAEHARIQAVLERPLTSSGSAGEKSYGFSLQDFWIHTERREALETVHVLESESLTRVAAAARRRLYSETLFHDVLAGLEESVAKARLDIRAAVLKPHFNSVWCRMHYVKFGAASLVQHTHTASRQLLFHYAASVQEVAATAEMYYATKPLSSQLDYASPYTFRRSLAQHCSRYGVEMAHAAQQPLLLSAAYLAKAEGAIGRVVRQAAAPFGVRRRARYNAAKVNNQRLLNPVKSVQVTAPAPELLAAGADPFTVLREEKMPKAKEAGDALKVWPLGSRQTVSYDWMSPALDKLRLLRLTDGSLTAAQATQRDQLQQAGRLEISMWRRRTAEERQRARVQAQKEAADVQALMGETPALQEVSAYATHLYTKLTREQGQQQQQSYSDAASTPQALDETNEEWVFAVMLDDNVSLSETQLREVFLPFVDAAGRRLPNGEYRVVVRAVDRELNPTEHPTLMSDAASAPFSVVDALPQLYMQYTQHQPAASKTAGAPAEAPLEGDMAGKDLMPFCAFLREAGLHVSLSAEFAMGQSLDKQGNVSMAEVAAILRGTEYHRSQCEHGITDAQRAIEPQCRLHWSLYHPGATEQEWAAARRRVLQRAIAEERDWWLPDPMLEVVDVRTDSASAASFSFDAYPAVARYGTELCTVLLAHGSNHMEYALLPPAPGGKATTCSTGTQVQAECTVDGTGALVSLHYGAPISTADVTVEDALGAAMEAIQVAQARHNTLSMVKLSAFEKQAQAMLFCGIHGLEFGGKYGRTYAYAFDKAKREMAETAEVGHVASLQAADAEKLRLSDQEATSPAVDRFASQTNPEQRLTRFAPRSTMSGYSMEDVGPSQTSTWGL
;
A
#
# COMPACT_ATOMS: atom_id res chain seq x y z
N MET A 1 -15.25 -49.75 -34.18
CA MET A 1 -15.07 -51.20 -33.93
C MET A 1 -13.62 -51.44 -33.55
N TYR A 2 -13.35 -51.76 -32.29
CA TYR A 2 -12.46 -52.84 -31.81
C TYR A 2 -12.47 -52.76 -30.28
N ARG A 3 -13.02 -53.80 -29.64
CA ARG A 3 -13.05 -54.01 -28.19
C ARG A 3 -11.65 -54.41 -27.71
N ALA A 4 -11.15 -53.79 -26.65
CA ALA A 4 -10.13 -54.39 -25.79
C ALA A 4 -10.76 -54.65 -24.42
N ARG A 5 -10.84 -55.92 -24.05
CA ARG A 5 -11.30 -56.42 -22.74
C ARG A 5 -10.20 -56.15 -21.70
N SER A 6 -10.50 -55.40 -20.64
CA SER A 6 -9.71 -55.42 -19.40
C SER A 6 -10.34 -56.44 -18.44
N CYS A 7 -9.69 -57.58 -18.29
CA CYS A 7 -9.97 -58.50 -17.18
C CYS A 7 -9.35 -57.91 -15.92
N GLY A 8 -10.20 -57.70 -14.90
CA GLY A 8 -9.76 -57.37 -13.55
C GLY A 8 -9.01 -58.55 -12.94
N VAL A 9 -7.83 -58.27 -12.40
CA VAL A 9 -7.15 -59.12 -11.43
C VAL A 9 -6.90 -58.27 -10.19
N VAL A 10 -7.52 -58.70 -9.09
CA VAL A 10 -7.27 -58.23 -7.74
C VAL A 10 -5.82 -58.58 -7.37
N ALA A 11 -4.95 -57.58 -7.23
CA ALA A 11 -3.62 -57.77 -6.71
C ALA A 11 -3.64 -57.62 -5.19
N THR A 12 -3.67 -58.75 -4.48
CA THR A 12 -3.30 -58.85 -3.07
C THR A 12 -1.86 -58.36 -2.88
N SER A 13 -1.65 -57.35 -2.04
CA SER A 13 -0.31 -56.87 -1.68
C SER A 13 0.37 -57.88 -0.73
N ALA A 14 0.92 -58.95 -1.31
CA ALA A 14 2.00 -59.68 -0.67
C ALA A 14 3.27 -58.83 -0.78
N ALA A 15 3.96 -58.63 0.35
CA ALA A 15 5.28 -58.04 0.37
C ALA A 15 6.21 -58.88 -0.53
N VAL A 16 6.54 -58.34 -1.69
CA VAL A 16 7.61 -58.88 -2.53
C VAL A 16 8.91 -58.55 -1.81
N PRO A 17 9.74 -59.54 -1.42
CA PRO A 17 11.09 -59.26 -0.98
C PRO A 17 11.77 -58.50 -2.11
N ARG A 18 12.52 -57.43 -1.80
CA ARG A 18 13.46 -56.83 -2.75
C ARG A 18 14.48 -57.91 -3.14
N VAL A 19 14.13 -58.72 -4.14
CA VAL A 19 15.09 -59.44 -4.94
C VAL A 19 15.83 -58.32 -5.66
N HIS A 20 17.10 -58.13 -5.33
CA HIS A 20 18.04 -57.51 -6.24
C HIS A 20 18.02 -58.34 -7.53
N THR A 21 17.06 -58.07 -8.42
CA THR A 21 17.25 -58.37 -9.82
C THR A 21 18.30 -57.39 -10.28
N SER A 22 19.58 -57.81 -10.15
CA SER A 22 20.59 -57.32 -11.06
C SER A 22 19.98 -57.47 -12.45
N LEU A 23 19.76 -56.34 -13.11
CA LEU A 23 19.69 -56.36 -14.56
C LEU A 23 21.01 -56.99 -14.97
N VAL A 24 20.94 -58.23 -15.43
CA VAL A 24 22.02 -58.86 -16.19
C VAL A 24 22.10 -58.05 -17.48
N THR A 25 22.69 -56.86 -17.39
CA THR A 25 23.37 -56.25 -18.51
C THR A 25 24.32 -57.34 -18.99
N LEU A 26 24.12 -57.80 -20.22
CA LEU A 26 25.16 -58.44 -21.01
C LEU A 26 26.32 -57.44 -21.07
N THR A 27 27.15 -57.42 -20.03
CA THR A 27 28.42 -56.70 -20.00
C THR A 27 29.24 -57.33 -21.11
N ARG A 28 29.34 -56.63 -22.24
CA ARG A 28 30.42 -56.89 -23.18
C ARG A 28 31.71 -56.85 -22.36
N CYS A 29 32.64 -57.78 -22.60
CA CYS A 29 33.79 -58.03 -21.73
C CYS A 29 34.75 -56.83 -21.50
N TYR A 30 34.50 -55.67 -22.10
CA TYR A 30 35.32 -54.46 -22.00
C TYR A 30 34.64 -53.28 -21.27
N THR A 31 33.39 -53.40 -20.79
CA THR A 31 32.69 -52.32 -20.04
C THR A 31 32.37 -52.72 -18.58
N PRO A 32 32.49 -51.80 -17.61
CA PRO A 32 32.83 -50.37 -17.78
C PRO A 32 34.32 -50.17 -18.06
N ILE A 33 34.66 -49.18 -18.90
CA ILE A 33 36.05 -48.87 -19.28
C ILE A 33 36.81 -48.22 -18.10
N TYR A 34 36.09 -47.46 -17.26
CA TYR A 34 36.59 -46.80 -16.05
C TYR A 34 35.60 -47.00 -14.90
N ALA A 35 36.03 -46.77 -13.66
CA ALA A 35 35.13 -46.80 -12.51
C ALA A 35 34.00 -45.74 -12.69
N PRO A 36 32.75 -46.05 -12.31
CA PRO A 36 31.69 -45.05 -12.28
C PRO A 36 32.03 -43.95 -11.28
N GLU A 37 31.53 -42.74 -11.53
CA GLU A 37 31.69 -41.62 -10.62
C GLU A 37 31.18 -41.97 -9.21
N PRO A 38 31.81 -41.44 -8.14
CA PRO A 38 31.32 -41.63 -6.78
C PRO A 38 29.92 -41.02 -6.63
N ALA A 39 29.15 -41.53 -5.66
CA ALA A 39 27.79 -41.08 -5.37
C ALA A 39 27.76 -39.71 -4.64
N THR A 40 28.35 -38.69 -5.25
CA THR A 40 28.44 -37.33 -4.71
C THR A 40 27.11 -36.59 -4.88
N ASP A 41 26.56 -36.03 -3.79
CA ASP A 41 25.40 -35.14 -3.85
C ASP A 41 25.84 -33.69 -4.17
N ASN A 42 25.85 -33.37 -5.46
CA ASN A 42 26.19 -32.02 -5.93
C ASN A 42 25.14 -30.96 -5.55
N LEU A 43 23.88 -31.36 -5.32
CA LEU A 43 22.79 -30.45 -4.95
C LEU A 43 22.87 -30.05 -3.47
N GLY A 44 23.26 -31.01 -2.60
CA GLY A 44 23.44 -30.81 -1.17
C GLY A 44 24.34 -29.63 -0.83
N ALA A 45 25.49 -29.51 -1.50
CA ALA A 45 26.44 -28.42 -1.28
C ALA A 45 25.87 -27.04 -1.67
N LEU A 46 25.19 -26.96 -2.83
CA LEU A 46 24.59 -25.72 -3.33
C LEU A 46 23.47 -25.23 -2.41
N ARG A 47 22.52 -26.11 -2.07
CA ARG A 47 21.39 -25.71 -1.21
C ARG A 47 21.83 -25.35 0.20
N SER A 48 22.80 -26.06 0.78
CA SER A 48 23.32 -25.73 2.12
C SER A 48 23.96 -24.34 2.13
N THR A 49 24.67 -23.97 1.07
CA THR A 49 25.25 -22.63 0.93
C THR A 49 24.17 -21.56 0.83
N ASP A 50 23.11 -21.81 0.07
CA ASP A 50 21.98 -20.89 -0.05
C ASP A 50 21.19 -20.76 1.27
N GLU A 51 20.98 -21.86 2.00
CA GLU A 51 20.32 -21.88 3.32
C GLU A 51 21.11 -21.09 4.37
N CYS A 52 22.44 -21.31 4.45
CA CYS A 52 23.33 -20.56 5.36
C CYS A 52 23.33 -19.05 5.07
N ARG A 53 23.17 -18.65 3.80
CA ARG A 53 23.14 -17.23 3.40
C ARG A 53 21.78 -16.57 3.68
N THR A 54 20.68 -17.29 3.45
CA THR A 54 19.33 -16.73 3.44
C THR A 54 18.76 -16.55 4.85
N LEU A 55 18.72 -17.62 5.66
CA LEU A 55 18.13 -17.64 7.02
C LEU A 55 16.79 -16.87 7.06
N TRP A 56 16.45 -16.09 8.10
CA TRP A 56 15.22 -15.28 8.08
C TRP A 56 15.39 -13.98 7.27
N ALA A 57 14.32 -13.40 6.73
CA ALA A 57 14.36 -12.05 6.18
C ALA A 57 14.51 -11.02 7.31
N GLN A 58 15.52 -10.15 7.19
CA GLN A 58 15.73 -9.01 8.11
C GLN A 58 14.80 -7.83 7.74
N HIS A 59 14.48 -7.68 6.45
CA HIS A 59 14.00 -6.43 5.91
C HIS A 59 12.70 -6.58 5.14
N ILE A 60 11.66 -5.99 5.72
CA ILE A 60 10.59 -5.34 5.00
C ILE A 60 11.27 -4.43 3.94
N PRO A 61 11.00 -4.58 2.63
CA PRO A 61 11.70 -3.85 1.58
C PRO A 61 11.80 -2.33 1.83
N VAL A 62 10.76 -1.78 2.46
CA VAL A 62 10.73 -0.42 2.98
C VAL A 62 10.56 -0.50 4.51
N PRO A 63 11.65 -0.51 5.30
CA PRO A 63 11.56 -0.77 6.74
C PRO A 63 11.30 0.48 7.58
N SER A 64 11.47 1.67 7.01
CA SER A 64 11.39 2.94 7.73
C SER A 64 10.84 4.06 6.85
N MET A 65 10.38 5.13 7.51
CA MET A 65 9.90 6.34 6.86
C MET A 65 10.97 7.01 5.97
N THR A 66 12.22 7.09 6.46
CA THR A 66 13.33 7.67 5.69
C THR A 66 13.56 6.90 4.40
N ARG A 67 13.60 5.57 4.48
CA ARG A 67 13.78 4.72 3.30
C ARG A 67 12.58 4.81 2.34
N ALA A 68 11.37 4.99 2.87
CA ALA A 68 10.18 5.19 2.07
C ALA A 68 10.24 6.48 1.26
N ILE A 69 10.70 7.59 1.85
CA ILE A 69 10.88 8.87 1.15
C ILE A 69 11.90 8.72 0.01
N GLU A 70 13.06 8.12 0.28
CA GLU A 70 14.09 7.88 -0.74
C GLU A 70 13.57 7.04 -1.91
N LEU A 71 12.84 5.97 -1.62
CA LEU A 71 12.31 5.08 -2.65
C LEU A 71 11.16 5.71 -3.43
N TRP A 72 10.28 6.44 -2.75
CA TRP A 72 9.19 7.18 -3.39
C TRP A 72 9.73 8.20 -4.40
N LEU A 73 10.82 8.91 -4.06
CA LEU A 73 11.53 9.79 -5.01
C LEU A 73 12.21 8.98 -6.13
N ARG A 74 12.81 7.84 -5.80
CA ARG A 74 13.48 6.96 -6.79
C ARG A 74 12.50 6.33 -7.79
N PHE A 75 11.22 6.18 -7.44
CA PHE A 75 10.19 5.74 -8.36
C PHE A 75 9.88 6.79 -9.46
N GLY A 76 10.50 7.97 -9.41
CA GLY A 76 10.32 9.03 -10.40
C GLY A 76 9.33 10.10 -9.94
N ASN A 77 8.79 10.00 -8.73
CA ASN A 77 7.84 10.98 -8.23
C ASN A 77 8.53 12.29 -7.85
N ASP A 78 8.05 13.39 -8.43
CA ASP A 78 8.37 14.74 -8.00
C ASP A 78 7.57 15.14 -6.74
N PRO A 79 8.21 15.61 -5.66
CA PRO A 79 7.53 15.92 -4.41
C PRO A 79 6.49 17.03 -4.54
N VAL A 80 6.65 17.97 -5.47
CA VAL A 80 5.74 19.10 -5.65
C VAL A 80 4.55 18.72 -6.52
N VAL A 81 4.78 18.04 -7.65
CA VAL A 81 3.71 17.73 -8.61
C VAL A 81 2.90 16.49 -8.19
N HIS A 82 3.57 15.40 -7.79
CA HIS A 82 2.90 14.10 -7.57
C HIS A 82 2.15 14.00 -6.23
N THR A 83 2.36 14.95 -5.31
CA THR A 83 1.62 15.05 -4.04
C THR A 83 0.47 16.06 -4.08
N ALA A 84 0.40 16.87 -5.14
CA ALA A 84 -0.61 17.91 -5.26
C ALA A 84 -1.91 17.39 -5.91
N THR A 85 -1.91 16.18 -6.50
CA THR A 85 -3.07 15.57 -7.16
C THR A 85 -4.28 15.42 -6.22
N PRO A 86 -5.47 15.92 -6.61
CA PRO A 86 -6.68 15.69 -5.84
C PRO A 86 -7.04 14.20 -5.86
N SER A 87 -7.56 13.67 -4.74
CA SER A 87 -8.06 12.30 -4.71
C SER A 87 -9.25 12.20 -5.66
N ALA A 88 -9.22 11.29 -6.64
CA ALA A 88 -10.32 11.07 -7.57
C ALA A 88 -11.62 10.62 -6.86
N SER A 89 -11.54 10.20 -5.59
CA SER A 89 -12.67 9.67 -4.80
C SER A 89 -13.61 10.72 -4.18
N VAL A 90 -13.59 11.98 -4.62
CA VAL A 90 -14.44 13.06 -4.05
C VAL A 90 -15.94 12.89 -4.40
N GLU A 91 -16.32 11.95 -5.26
CA GLU A 91 -17.73 11.57 -5.48
C GLU A 91 -18.29 10.58 -4.43
N GLY A 92 -17.48 10.14 -3.46
CA GLY A 92 -17.96 9.34 -2.33
C GLY A 92 -18.84 10.16 -1.38
N ALA A 93 -20.02 9.63 -1.04
CA ALA A 93 -20.92 10.25 -0.07
C ALA A 93 -20.21 10.50 1.27
N PRO A 94 -20.50 11.61 1.98
CA PRO A 94 -19.92 11.88 3.29
C PRO A 94 -20.32 10.76 4.28
N GLY A 95 -19.39 9.86 4.58
CA GLY A 95 -19.63 8.67 5.40
C GLY A 95 -18.78 7.44 5.07
N ASP A 96 -18.04 7.44 3.94
CA ASP A 96 -17.18 6.32 3.56
C ASP A 96 -16.03 6.08 4.56
N ALA A 97 -15.93 4.86 5.09
CA ALA A 97 -14.93 4.45 6.09
C ALA A 97 -13.50 4.26 5.53
N ALA A 98 -13.25 4.64 4.27
CA ALA A 98 -11.96 4.46 3.60
C ALA A 98 -10.92 5.52 4.03
N PRO A 99 -9.62 5.18 4.08
CA PRO A 99 -8.57 6.16 4.41
C PRO A 99 -8.49 7.27 3.37
N SER A 100 -8.43 8.54 3.79
CA SER A 100 -8.48 9.72 2.91
C SER A 100 -7.14 10.03 2.19
N SER A 101 -6.44 9.01 1.69
CA SER A 101 -5.10 9.15 1.09
C SER A 101 -5.16 9.38 -0.43
N THR A 102 -4.23 10.18 -0.95
CA THR A 102 -4.00 10.34 -2.40
C THR A 102 -3.07 9.27 -2.99
N SER A 103 -2.43 8.48 -2.12
CA SER A 103 -1.48 7.45 -2.52
C SER A 103 -2.20 6.14 -2.79
N PRO A 104 -2.01 5.48 -3.95
CA PRO A 104 -2.58 4.16 -4.21
C PRO A 104 -2.05 3.10 -3.24
N PHE A 105 -0.83 3.27 -2.72
CA PHE A 105 -0.24 2.38 -1.70
C PHE A 105 -1.05 2.30 -0.40
N ALA A 106 -1.93 3.26 -0.12
CA ALA A 106 -2.78 3.25 1.08
C ALA A 106 -3.93 2.24 0.98
N TYR A 107 -4.30 1.83 -0.23
CA TYR A 107 -5.45 0.95 -0.50
C TYR A 107 -5.04 -0.47 -0.87
N VAL A 108 -3.74 -0.76 -0.88
CA VAL A 108 -3.22 -2.09 -1.23
C VAL A 108 -3.66 -3.12 -0.20
N GLU A 109 -4.23 -4.21 -0.71
CA GLU A 109 -4.60 -5.41 0.03
C GLU A 109 -4.23 -6.67 -0.77
N ASP A 110 -4.43 -7.84 -0.18
CA ASP A 110 -4.24 -9.12 -0.88
C ASP A 110 -5.35 -9.35 -1.92
N TYR A 111 -5.09 -10.16 -2.95
CA TYR A 111 -6.03 -10.50 -4.01
C TYR A 111 -7.36 -11.09 -3.50
N MET A 112 -7.35 -11.71 -2.33
CA MET A 112 -8.57 -12.21 -1.68
C MET A 112 -9.41 -11.13 -0.98
N GLY A 113 -9.05 -9.84 -1.10
CA GLY A 113 -9.69 -8.72 -0.39
C GLY A 113 -9.37 -8.72 1.10
N SER A 114 -8.13 -9.09 1.47
CA SER A 114 -7.74 -9.28 2.87
C SER A 114 -6.52 -8.44 3.25
N ASN A 115 -6.54 -7.85 4.43
CA ASN A 115 -5.44 -7.08 5.00
C ASN A 115 -5.37 -7.29 6.52
N MET A 116 -4.47 -8.16 6.97
CA MET A 116 -4.27 -8.45 8.39
C MET A 116 -3.21 -7.56 9.08
N VAL A 117 -2.66 -6.57 8.38
CA VAL A 117 -1.45 -5.84 8.83
C VAL A 117 -1.73 -4.36 9.05
N THR A 118 -2.33 -3.70 8.07
CA THR A 118 -2.52 -2.23 8.04
C THR A 118 -3.99 -1.82 7.94
N GLY A 119 -4.90 -2.80 7.82
CA GLY A 119 -6.34 -2.59 7.76
C GLY A 119 -6.93 -2.04 9.07
N THR A 120 -8.18 -1.58 8.99
CA THR A 120 -8.95 -1.20 10.19
C THR A 120 -9.16 -2.42 11.08
N PRO A 121 -9.42 -2.26 12.40
CA PRO A 121 -9.67 -3.40 13.30
C PRO A 121 -10.77 -4.35 12.82
N GLU A 122 -11.79 -3.82 12.13
CA GLU A 122 -12.87 -4.59 11.52
C GLU A 122 -12.37 -5.40 10.32
N HIS A 123 -11.64 -4.78 9.40
CA HIS A 123 -11.07 -5.45 8.22
C HIS A 123 -10.04 -6.53 8.60
N VAL A 124 -9.22 -6.30 9.62
CA VAL A 124 -8.28 -7.31 10.14
C VAL A 124 -9.03 -8.53 10.67
N LYS A 125 -10.14 -8.31 11.39
CA LYS A 125 -10.97 -9.39 11.92
C LYS A 125 -11.63 -10.19 10.79
N GLU A 126 -12.25 -9.53 9.83
CA GLU A 126 -12.87 -10.17 8.66
C GLU A 126 -11.83 -10.96 7.82
N SER A 127 -10.64 -10.39 7.64
CA SER A 127 -9.52 -11.04 6.95
C SER A 127 -9.06 -12.30 7.66
N ALA A 128 -8.91 -12.26 8.99
CA ALA A 128 -8.52 -13.43 9.79
C ALA A 128 -9.60 -14.53 9.76
N GLU A 129 -10.89 -14.15 9.79
CA GLU A 129 -12.01 -15.09 9.68
C GLU A 129 -12.07 -15.76 8.30
N LEU A 130 -11.87 -14.99 7.23
CA LEU A 130 -11.77 -15.49 5.85
C LEU A 130 -10.67 -16.55 5.72
N TRP A 131 -9.45 -16.20 6.15
CA TRP A 131 -8.31 -17.12 6.08
C TRP A 131 -8.50 -18.34 6.98
N SER A 132 -9.07 -18.16 8.17
CA SER A 132 -9.38 -19.27 9.08
C SER A 132 -10.33 -20.27 8.44
N ALA A 133 -11.43 -19.81 7.83
CA ALA A 133 -12.39 -20.67 7.14
C ALA A 133 -11.74 -21.42 5.96
N TYR A 134 -10.91 -20.73 5.17
CA TYR A 134 -10.16 -21.34 4.07
C TYR A 134 -9.21 -22.44 4.54
N PHE A 135 -8.39 -22.17 5.55
CA PHE A 135 -7.41 -23.13 6.04
C PHE A 135 -8.06 -24.30 6.79
N GLU A 136 -9.13 -24.08 7.55
CA GLU A 136 -9.90 -25.17 8.16
C GLU A 136 -10.40 -26.15 7.07
N ALA A 137 -11.06 -25.64 6.03
CA ALA A 137 -11.55 -26.46 4.92
C ALA A 137 -10.41 -27.19 4.19
N LYS A 138 -9.30 -26.49 3.91
CA LYS A 138 -8.11 -27.05 3.25
C LYS A 138 -7.51 -28.22 4.05
N TYR A 139 -7.32 -28.05 5.35
CA TYR A 139 -6.67 -29.06 6.17
C TYR A 139 -7.60 -30.21 6.54
N VAL A 140 -8.90 -29.97 6.75
CA VAL A 140 -9.90 -31.03 6.90
C VAL A 140 -9.92 -31.93 5.65
N ARG A 141 -9.93 -31.34 4.44
CA ARG A 141 -9.86 -32.09 3.19
C ARG A 141 -8.57 -32.92 3.08
N ARG A 142 -7.43 -32.37 3.48
CA ARG A 142 -6.15 -33.12 3.50
C ARG A 142 -6.18 -34.28 4.49
N MET A 143 -6.76 -34.08 5.67
CA MET A 143 -6.88 -35.12 6.69
C MET A 143 -7.75 -36.28 6.19
N ARG A 144 -8.87 -35.99 5.50
CA ARG A 144 -9.66 -37.01 4.78
C ARG A 144 -8.80 -37.75 3.77
N GLN A 145 -8.12 -37.04 2.87
CA GLN A 145 -7.26 -37.65 1.84
C GLN A 145 -6.07 -38.46 2.39
N SER A 146 -5.73 -38.33 3.66
CA SER A 146 -4.70 -39.15 4.29
C SER A 146 -5.24 -40.54 4.69
N ARG A 147 -6.54 -40.69 4.92
CA ARG A 147 -7.20 -41.95 5.30
C ARG A 147 -7.50 -42.85 4.11
N ARG A 148 -7.52 -44.18 4.34
CA ARG A 148 -7.73 -45.17 3.27
C ARG A 148 -9.14 -45.13 2.70
N THR A 149 -10.16 -44.97 3.54
CA THR A 149 -11.57 -44.85 3.17
C THR A 149 -11.78 -43.75 2.15
N SER A 150 -11.42 -42.52 2.52
CA SER A 150 -11.52 -41.34 1.68
C SER A 150 -10.71 -41.43 0.37
N LYS A 151 -9.53 -42.09 0.39
CA LYS A 151 -8.70 -42.28 -0.82
C LYS A 151 -9.36 -43.13 -1.89
N GLN A 152 -10.23 -44.08 -1.52
CA GLN A 152 -10.92 -44.94 -2.48
C GLN A 152 -11.89 -44.17 -3.37
N TYR A 153 -12.34 -42.99 -2.95
CA TYR A 153 -13.25 -42.14 -3.74
C TYR A 153 -12.53 -41.16 -4.68
N VAL A 154 -11.20 -41.04 -4.60
CA VAL A 154 -10.42 -40.08 -5.42
C VAL A 154 -10.19 -40.66 -6.81
N GLY A 155 -10.61 -39.95 -7.87
CA GLY A 155 -10.40 -40.36 -9.26
C GLY A 155 -11.33 -41.49 -9.73
N VAL A 156 -12.37 -41.80 -8.95
CA VAL A 156 -13.42 -42.74 -9.35
C VAL A 156 -14.58 -41.95 -9.92
N LEU A 157 -14.94 -42.22 -11.18
CA LEU A 157 -16.24 -41.82 -11.71
C LEU A 157 -17.26 -42.65 -10.94
N GLY A 158 -17.89 -42.07 -9.92
CA GLY A 158 -19.07 -42.69 -9.31
C GLY A 158 -20.03 -43.08 -10.43
N ALA A 159 -20.64 -44.26 -10.34
CA ALA A 159 -21.60 -44.74 -11.33
C ALA A 159 -22.80 -43.77 -11.37
N VAL A 160 -22.68 -42.73 -12.18
CA VAL A 160 -23.78 -41.95 -12.73
C VAL A 160 -24.27 -42.80 -13.90
N ASP A 161 -25.56 -43.19 -13.88
CA ASP A 161 -26.30 -43.87 -14.96
C ASP A 161 -26.33 -45.42 -15.01
N GLY A 162 -26.93 -46.02 -13.97
CA GLY A 162 -27.47 -47.40 -14.01
C GLY A 162 -28.99 -47.50 -13.90
N GLY A 163 -29.74 -46.39 -14.07
CA GLY A 163 -31.18 -46.30 -13.82
C GLY A 163 -32.04 -46.13 -15.07
N ARG A 164 -32.06 -47.11 -15.98
CA ARG A 164 -33.18 -47.31 -16.91
C ARG A 164 -33.64 -48.76 -16.84
N GLY A 165 -34.71 -49.00 -16.07
CA GLY A 165 -35.46 -50.26 -16.12
C GLY A 165 -36.04 -50.71 -14.79
N ALA A 166 -37.25 -50.24 -14.50
CA ALA A 166 -38.31 -50.88 -13.72
C ALA A 166 -38.06 -51.29 -12.26
N GLY A 167 -38.89 -50.74 -11.35
CA GLY A 167 -39.27 -51.40 -10.11
C GLY A 167 -39.35 -50.48 -8.90
N ASN A 168 -40.56 -50.20 -8.45
CA ASN A 168 -40.85 -49.66 -7.12
C ASN A 168 -40.15 -50.49 -6.04
N GLY A 169 -39.17 -49.90 -5.37
CA GLY A 169 -38.49 -50.47 -4.22
C GLY A 169 -37.86 -49.36 -3.40
N SER A 170 -38.51 -49.00 -2.30
CA SER A 170 -37.98 -48.14 -1.25
C SER A 170 -36.66 -48.71 -0.72
N GLY A 171 -35.53 -48.11 -1.12
CA GLY A 171 -34.20 -48.58 -0.74
C GLY A 171 -33.08 -47.85 -1.47
N GLY A 172 -33.13 -46.51 -1.52
CA GLY A 172 -32.02 -45.72 -2.03
C GLY A 172 -30.82 -45.84 -1.07
N SER A 173 -29.75 -46.50 -1.49
CA SER A 173 -28.50 -46.55 -0.73
C SER A 173 -27.97 -45.13 -0.49
N ALA A 174 -27.86 -44.73 0.78
CA ALA A 174 -27.23 -43.47 1.20
C ALA A 174 -25.76 -43.32 0.75
N SER A 175 -25.14 -44.39 0.22
CA SER A 175 -23.73 -44.37 -0.18
C SER A 175 -23.43 -43.55 -1.43
N SER A 176 -24.42 -43.27 -2.30
CA SER A 176 -24.17 -42.48 -3.52
C SER A 176 -24.21 -40.96 -3.29
N SER A 177 -25.01 -40.47 -2.32
CA SER A 177 -25.03 -39.05 -1.96
C SER A 177 -23.85 -38.66 -1.05
N LEU A 178 -23.43 -39.55 -0.14
CA LEU A 178 -22.22 -39.38 0.69
C LEU A 178 -20.93 -39.36 -0.14
N ALA A 179 -20.86 -40.14 -1.22
CA ALA A 179 -19.72 -40.11 -2.15
C ALA A 179 -19.59 -38.76 -2.88
N SER A 180 -20.71 -38.06 -3.14
CA SER A 180 -20.69 -36.71 -3.73
C SER A 180 -20.24 -35.62 -2.74
N LEU A 181 -20.38 -35.85 -1.44
CA LEU A 181 -20.06 -34.89 -0.37
C LEU A 181 -18.66 -35.11 0.25
N PHE A 182 -17.92 -36.17 -0.14
CA PHE A 182 -16.59 -36.52 0.39
C PHE A 182 -16.52 -36.43 1.93
N LEU A 183 -17.49 -37.02 2.62
CA LEU A 183 -17.49 -37.15 4.09
C LEU A 183 -16.79 -38.44 4.51
N ASP A 184 -16.15 -38.40 5.68
CA ASP A 184 -15.38 -39.49 6.26
C ASP A 184 -15.91 -39.88 7.64
N GLU A 185 -15.59 -41.07 8.15
CA GLU A 185 -16.14 -41.55 9.43
C GLU A 185 -15.88 -40.60 10.61
N ALA A 186 -14.74 -39.91 10.65
CA ALA A 186 -14.41 -38.96 11.71
C ALA A 186 -15.03 -37.56 11.53
N ASP A 187 -15.84 -37.33 10.49
CA ASP A 187 -16.69 -36.13 10.39
C ASP A 187 -18.02 -36.26 11.15
N HIS A 188 -18.37 -37.48 11.58
CA HIS A 188 -19.61 -37.74 12.33
C HIS A 188 -19.36 -37.72 13.86
N PRO A 189 -20.10 -36.90 14.63
CA PRO A 189 -19.88 -36.77 16.08
C PRO A 189 -20.19 -38.05 16.86
N ASN A 190 -21.00 -38.95 16.30
CA ASN A 190 -21.38 -40.21 16.94
C ASN A 190 -20.36 -41.35 16.70
N THR A 191 -19.35 -41.13 15.87
CA THR A 191 -18.32 -42.14 15.59
C THR A 191 -17.49 -42.38 16.84
N LYS A 192 -17.36 -43.66 17.22
CA LYS A 192 -16.50 -44.10 18.32
C LYS A 192 -15.14 -44.53 17.78
N TRP A 193 -14.13 -44.61 18.66
CA TRP A 193 -12.75 -44.95 18.27
C TRP A 193 -12.65 -46.31 17.56
N ASP A 194 -13.43 -47.31 17.97
CA ASP A 194 -13.49 -48.65 17.35
C ASP A 194 -14.07 -48.67 15.93
N ALA A 195 -14.74 -47.60 15.49
CA ALA A 195 -15.22 -47.40 14.13
C ALA A 195 -14.32 -46.49 13.28
N ASP A 196 -13.27 -45.89 13.86
CA ASP A 196 -12.34 -45.01 13.15
C ASP A 196 -11.24 -45.83 12.45
N THR A 197 -11.16 -45.73 11.11
CA THR A 197 -10.25 -46.61 10.35
C THR A 197 -8.78 -46.35 10.65
N PHE A 198 -8.39 -45.09 10.83
CA PHE A 198 -7.02 -44.73 11.19
C PHE A 198 -6.65 -45.30 12.56
N PHE A 199 -7.49 -45.11 13.58
CA PHE A 199 -7.28 -45.71 14.89
C PHE A 199 -7.16 -47.23 14.82
N CYS A 200 -8.06 -47.91 14.10
CA CYS A 200 -8.01 -49.37 13.95
C CYS A 200 -6.70 -49.86 13.33
N GLU A 201 -6.16 -49.17 12.32
CA GLU A 201 -4.87 -49.51 11.73
C GLU A 201 -3.73 -49.39 12.75
N VAL A 202 -3.67 -48.29 13.50
CA VAL A 202 -2.61 -48.07 14.49
C VAL A 202 -2.76 -49.03 15.67
N ALA A 203 -3.98 -49.26 16.15
CA ALA A 203 -4.28 -50.20 17.24
C ALA A 203 -3.87 -51.63 16.86
N TYR A 204 -4.09 -52.05 15.61
CA TYR A 204 -3.61 -53.34 15.08
C TYR A 204 -2.08 -53.45 15.12
N LEU A 205 -1.36 -52.39 14.75
CA LEU A 205 0.10 -52.37 14.81
C LEU A 205 0.62 -52.43 16.25
N VAL A 206 -0.02 -51.72 17.18
CA VAL A 206 0.30 -51.79 18.62
C VAL A 206 0.08 -53.22 19.14
N GLU A 207 -1.06 -53.85 18.84
CA GLU A 207 -1.32 -55.23 19.26
C GLU A 207 -0.30 -56.22 18.66
N ARG A 208 0.05 -56.04 17.38
CA ARG A 208 0.99 -56.92 16.67
C ARG A 208 2.42 -56.82 17.20
N HIS A 209 2.94 -55.62 17.43
CA HIS A 209 4.36 -55.38 17.76
C HIS A 209 4.59 -55.18 19.26
N LEU A 210 3.77 -54.37 19.93
CA LEU A 210 3.90 -54.08 21.36
C LEU A 210 3.21 -55.13 22.25
N LYS A 211 2.36 -55.99 21.67
CA LYS A 211 1.61 -57.06 22.37
C LYS A 211 0.64 -56.53 23.44
N VAL A 212 0.08 -55.34 23.23
CA VAL A 212 -0.92 -54.71 24.11
C VAL A 212 -2.11 -54.22 23.28
N LYS A 213 -3.34 -54.34 23.81
CA LYS A 213 -4.55 -53.83 23.18
C LYS A 213 -4.84 -52.40 23.63
N ALA A 214 -5.12 -51.49 22.70
CA ALA A 214 -5.54 -50.13 22.97
C ALA A 214 -7.04 -49.95 22.65
N THR A 215 -7.78 -49.23 23.50
CA THR A 215 -9.24 -49.03 23.34
C THR A 215 -9.61 -47.64 22.84
N ASN A 216 -8.71 -46.66 22.95
CA ASN A 216 -8.85 -45.30 22.44
C ASN A 216 -7.48 -44.72 22.10
N TYR A 217 -7.46 -43.61 21.37
CA TYR A 217 -6.21 -43.04 20.84
C TYR A 217 -5.29 -42.47 21.92
N LEU A 218 -5.84 -41.92 23.02
CA LEU A 218 -5.04 -41.45 24.16
C LEU A 218 -4.27 -42.60 24.83
N GLN A 219 -4.95 -43.72 25.07
CA GLN A 219 -4.34 -44.92 25.62
C GLN A 219 -3.27 -45.48 24.68
N LEU A 220 -3.53 -45.46 23.37
CA LEU A 220 -2.58 -45.89 22.35
C LEU A 220 -1.29 -45.09 22.41
N GLU A 221 -1.37 -43.76 22.36
CA GLU A 221 -0.18 -42.90 22.42
C GLU A 221 0.57 -43.05 23.75
N LYS A 222 -0.14 -43.22 24.87
CA LYS A 222 0.46 -43.44 26.19
C LYS A 222 1.25 -44.74 26.23
N LEU A 223 0.70 -45.82 25.64
CA LEU A 223 1.40 -47.09 25.53
C LEU A 223 2.64 -46.98 24.64
N LEU A 224 2.53 -46.32 23.49
CA LEU A 224 3.62 -46.17 22.54
C LEU A 224 4.80 -45.37 23.12
N TRP A 225 4.53 -44.16 23.63
CA TRP A 225 5.57 -43.21 24.02
C TRP A 225 6.04 -43.33 25.47
N CYS A 226 5.18 -43.78 26.38
CA CYS A 226 5.48 -43.86 27.82
C CYS A 226 5.50 -45.30 28.35
N GLY A 227 4.71 -46.20 27.75
CA GLY A 227 4.54 -47.57 28.23
C GLY A 227 5.53 -48.59 27.66
N THR A 228 6.23 -48.25 26.58
CA THR A 228 7.14 -49.18 25.91
C THR A 228 8.52 -49.17 26.54
N THR A 229 8.94 -50.30 27.10
CA THR A 229 10.29 -50.49 27.66
C THR A 229 11.22 -51.30 26.75
N LYS A 230 10.71 -51.80 25.61
CA LYS A 230 11.45 -52.65 24.66
C LYS A 230 11.77 -51.90 23.36
N PRO A 231 13.02 -51.46 23.14
CA PRO A 231 13.42 -50.73 21.94
C PRO A 231 13.12 -51.49 20.63
N ASP A 232 13.31 -52.81 20.60
CA ASP A 232 13.04 -53.62 19.39
C ASP A 232 11.57 -53.58 18.97
N ALA A 233 10.64 -53.69 19.92
CA ALA A 233 9.20 -53.65 19.63
C ALA A 233 8.78 -52.25 19.14
N PHE A 234 9.39 -51.20 19.69
CA PHE A 234 9.19 -49.82 19.28
C PHE A 234 9.68 -49.59 17.84
N VAL A 235 10.90 -50.02 17.52
CA VAL A 235 11.45 -49.91 16.15
C VAL A 235 10.60 -50.68 15.15
N GLN A 236 10.22 -51.93 15.46
CA GLN A 236 9.36 -52.74 14.57
C GLN A 236 8.00 -52.09 14.31
N PHE A 237 7.42 -51.40 15.30
CA PHE A 237 6.19 -50.63 15.09
C PHE A 237 6.39 -49.52 14.06
N PHE A 238 7.44 -48.70 14.20
CA PHE A 238 7.70 -47.60 13.27
C PHE A 238 8.18 -48.05 11.89
N GLU A 239 8.72 -49.27 11.76
CA GLU A 239 8.98 -49.87 10.44
C GLU A 239 7.70 -50.31 9.73
N ALA A 240 6.69 -50.76 10.47
CA ALA A 240 5.40 -51.13 9.91
C ALA A 240 4.45 -49.92 9.72
N PHE A 241 4.65 -48.85 10.49
CA PHE A 241 3.81 -47.67 10.48
C PHE A 241 4.26 -46.65 9.43
N GLN A 242 3.39 -46.39 8.44
CA GLN A 242 3.73 -45.58 7.27
C GLN A 242 3.27 -44.12 7.36
N GLN A 243 2.49 -43.74 8.36
CA GLN A 243 1.84 -42.42 8.44
C GLN A 243 2.35 -41.59 9.60
N GLN A 244 3.42 -40.84 9.38
CA GLN A 244 3.91 -39.89 10.37
C GLN A 244 3.00 -38.64 10.47
N THR A 245 2.45 -38.16 9.35
CA THR A 245 1.61 -36.95 9.33
C THR A 245 0.32 -37.14 8.55
N VAL A 246 -0.80 -36.69 9.14
CA VAL A 246 -2.13 -36.72 8.52
C VAL A 246 -2.45 -35.39 7.83
N THR A 247 -1.91 -34.27 8.32
CA THR A 247 -2.15 -32.90 7.84
C THR A 247 -1.24 -32.51 6.67
N ARG A 248 -0.07 -33.17 6.57
CA ARG A 248 1.01 -32.85 5.62
C ARG A 248 1.59 -31.44 5.79
N ILE A 249 1.39 -30.83 6.96
CA ILE A 249 2.12 -29.61 7.37
C ILE A 249 3.57 -30.03 7.67
N PRO A 250 4.58 -29.28 7.20
CA PRO A 250 5.98 -29.57 7.50
C PRO A 250 6.27 -29.25 8.96
N LEU A 251 6.52 -30.29 9.78
CA LEU A 251 6.81 -30.17 11.21
C LEU A 251 8.04 -31.02 11.56
N PRO A 252 8.83 -30.65 12.58
CA PRO A 252 9.90 -31.49 13.10
C PRO A 252 9.38 -32.85 13.56
N VAL A 253 10.26 -33.85 13.52
CA VAL A 253 9.87 -35.26 13.73
C VAL A 253 10.83 -35.94 14.70
N PRO A 254 10.39 -36.95 15.46
CA PRO A 254 11.31 -37.78 16.22
C PRO A 254 12.32 -38.46 15.28
N SER A 255 13.60 -38.53 15.67
CA SER A 255 14.69 -39.01 14.79
C SER A 255 14.51 -40.44 14.24
N ILE A 256 13.61 -41.24 14.82
CA ILE A 256 13.25 -42.58 14.29
C ILE A 256 12.75 -42.56 12.84
N TRP A 257 12.17 -41.44 12.40
CA TRP A 257 11.72 -41.26 11.02
C TRP A 257 12.85 -40.87 10.05
N VAL A 258 13.98 -40.39 10.58
CA VAL A 258 15.11 -39.90 9.77
C VAL A 258 16.15 -40.99 9.57
N TYR A 259 16.51 -41.73 10.62
CA TYR A 259 17.50 -42.80 10.49
C TYR A 259 16.97 -43.95 9.64
N GLU A 260 17.75 -44.41 8.66
CA GLU A 260 17.32 -45.49 7.77
C GLU A 260 17.60 -46.88 8.35
N SER A 261 18.78 -47.07 8.96
CA SER A 261 19.19 -48.38 9.46
C SER A 261 18.47 -48.76 10.76
N THR A 262 18.07 -50.02 10.86
CA THR A 262 17.49 -50.61 12.09
C THR A 262 18.39 -50.39 13.30
N GLU A 263 19.71 -50.51 13.11
CA GLU A 263 20.69 -50.33 14.18
C GLU A 263 20.74 -48.88 14.68
N ALA A 264 20.73 -47.88 13.80
CA ALA A 264 20.70 -46.47 14.20
C ALA A 264 19.39 -46.12 14.92
N LYS A 265 18.25 -46.59 14.39
CA LYS A 265 16.95 -46.44 15.06
C LYS A 265 16.95 -47.08 16.45
N ARG A 266 17.51 -48.28 16.59
CA ARG A 266 17.62 -48.99 17.87
C ARG A 266 18.51 -48.23 18.85
N LYS A 267 19.72 -47.81 18.45
CA LYS A 267 20.66 -47.03 19.29
C LYS A 267 20.04 -45.73 19.78
N TRP A 268 19.28 -45.04 18.93
CA TRP A 268 18.54 -43.85 19.34
C TRP A 268 17.41 -44.20 20.32
N ALA A 269 16.60 -45.23 20.03
CA ALA A 269 15.49 -45.63 20.90
C ALA A 269 15.95 -46.11 22.29
N GLU A 270 17.08 -46.82 22.37
CA GLU A 270 17.74 -47.23 23.62
C GLU A 270 18.12 -46.04 24.51
N ARG A 271 18.51 -44.90 23.90
CA ARG A 271 18.79 -43.65 24.63
C ARG A 271 17.52 -42.86 24.95
N TYR A 272 16.61 -42.75 23.99
CA TYR A 272 15.44 -41.86 24.07
C TYR A 272 14.32 -42.41 24.97
N LEU A 273 13.97 -43.71 24.87
CA LEU A 273 12.85 -44.28 25.63
C LEU A 273 13.03 -44.15 27.16
N PRO A 274 14.20 -44.46 27.74
CA PRO A 274 14.42 -44.22 29.18
C PRO A 274 14.31 -42.74 29.55
N ALA A 275 14.88 -41.84 28.75
CA ALA A 275 14.79 -40.40 28.98
C ALA A 275 13.34 -39.90 28.93
N CYS A 276 12.55 -40.39 27.98
CA CYS A 276 11.13 -40.08 27.84
C CYS A 276 10.31 -40.57 29.04
N SER A 277 10.54 -41.81 29.49
CA SER A 277 9.86 -42.39 30.65
C SER A 277 10.18 -41.62 31.95
N SER A 278 11.47 -41.31 32.17
CA SER A 278 11.90 -40.51 33.32
C SER A 278 11.33 -39.10 33.31
N ALA A 279 11.24 -38.47 32.13
CA ALA A 279 10.59 -37.16 32.00
C ALA A 279 9.08 -37.23 32.33
N HIS A 280 8.36 -38.27 31.87
CA HIS A 280 6.95 -38.44 32.25
C HIS A 280 6.78 -38.64 33.75
N HIS A 281 7.64 -39.42 34.39
CA HIS A 281 7.65 -39.57 35.84
C HIS A 281 7.91 -38.23 36.54
N PHE A 282 8.91 -37.46 36.10
CA PHE A 282 9.21 -36.13 36.62
C PHE A 282 8.02 -35.17 36.47
N PHE A 283 7.38 -35.10 35.31
CA PHE A 283 6.23 -34.24 35.09
C PHE A 283 5.03 -34.61 35.97
N GLN A 284 4.74 -35.91 36.13
CA GLN A 284 3.58 -36.37 36.88
C GLN A 284 3.78 -36.34 38.40
N GLU A 285 4.98 -36.67 38.89
CA GLU A 285 5.26 -36.78 40.33
C GLU A 285 5.87 -35.51 40.93
N LYS A 286 6.73 -34.81 40.18
CA LYS A 286 7.49 -33.63 40.69
C LYS A 286 6.90 -32.30 40.23
N LEU A 287 6.57 -32.13 38.96
CA LEU A 287 6.05 -30.84 38.45
C LEU A 287 4.56 -30.64 38.72
N ARG A 288 3.73 -31.68 38.54
CA ARG A 288 2.27 -31.60 38.68
C ARG A 288 1.78 -30.96 40.00
N PRO A 289 2.35 -31.27 41.19
CA PRO A 289 1.94 -30.62 42.43
C PRO A 289 2.17 -29.10 42.46
N HIS A 290 3.05 -28.59 41.60
CA HIS A 290 3.46 -27.18 41.53
C HIS A 290 2.93 -26.46 40.29
N ALA A 291 2.19 -27.15 39.43
CA ALA A 291 1.57 -26.63 38.21
C ALA A 291 0.07 -27.00 38.12
N VAL A 292 -0.62 -26.97 39.28
CA VAL A 292 -2.04 -27.33 39.38
C VAL A 292 -2.93 -26.31 38.67
N ASP A 293 -2.56 -25.03 38.72
CA ASP A 293 -3.21 -23.93 38.03
C ASP A 293 -2.18 -23.00 37.34
N ALA A 294 -2.69 -22.08 36.52
CA ALA A 294 -1.85 -21.16 35.76
C ALA A 294 -0.99 -20.23 36.63
N THR A 295 -1.47 -19.87 37.83
CA THR A 295 -0.75 -18.97 38.75
C THR A 295 0.41 -19.67 39.44
N ALA A 296 0.21 -20.89 39.92
CA ALA A 296 1.24 -21.74 40.50
C ALA A 296 2.32 -22.07 39.47
N GLN A 297 1.91 -22.39 38.23
CA GLN A 297 2.82 -22.63 37.12
C GLN A 297 3.66 -21.39 36.80
N ALA A 298 3.04 -20.21 36.69
CA ALA A 298 3.76 -18.96 36.43
C ALA A 298 4.78 -18.64 37.54
N LYS A 299 4.42 -18.89 38.80
CA LYS A 299 5.34 -18.74 39.93
C LYS A 299 6.54 -19.70 39.85
N LEU A 300 6.27 -20.98 39.56
CA LEU A 300 7.31 -21.99 39.39
C LEU A 300 8.31 -21.58 38.31
N LEU A 301 7.83 -21.16 37.14
CA LEU A 301 8.68 -20.73 36.03
C LEU A 301 9.46 -19.45 36.36
N ALA A 302 8.90 -18.53 37.14
CA ALA A 302 9.62 -17.35 37.60
C ALA A 302 10.79 -17.71 38.55
N ASP A 303 10.59 -18.66 39.47
CA ASP A 303 11.66 -19.15 40.37
C ASP A 303 12.74 -19.92 39.59
N VAL A 304 12.36 -20.71 38.57
CA VAL A 304 13.30 -21.38 37.64
C VAL A 304 14.14 -20.33 36.88
N VAL A 305 13.51 -19.27 36.37
CA VAL A 305 14.22 -18.19 35.68
C VAL A 305 15.15 -17.42 36.61
N ALA A 306 14.79 -17.23 37.88
CA ALA A 306 15.69 -16.64 38.88
C ALA A 306 16.96 -17.49 39.09
N ALA A 307 16.86 -18.81 38.97
CA ALA A 307 18.03 -19.70 39.00
C ALA A 307 18.84 -19.63 37.69
N TYR A 308 18.18 -19.61 36.51
CA TYR A 308 18.88 -19.38 35.24
C TYR A 308 19.64 -18.05 35.20
N LYS A 309 19.09 -16.97 35.78
CA LYS A 309 19.78 -15.67 35.89
C LYS A 309 21.12 -15.76 36.62
N GLN A 310 21.23 -16.61 37.64
CA GLN A 310 22.49 -16.83 38.35
C GLN A 310 23.51 -17.54 37.45
N VAL A 311 23.08 -18.52 36.65
CA VAL A 311 23.92 -19.19 35.65
C VAL A 311 24.35 -18.21 34.56
N HIS A 312 23.42 -17.42 34.03
CA HIS A 312 23.67 -16.44 32.97
C HIS A 312 24.61 -15.31 33.39
N ALA A 313 24.57 -14.89 34.66
CA ALA A 313 25.55 -13.96 35.20
C ALA A 313 26.99 -14.51 35.08
N ILE A 314 27.20 -15.79 35.38
CA ILE A 314 28.50 -16.45 35.23
C ILE A 314 28.89 -16.57 33.74
N LEU A 315 27.94 -16.85 32.84
CA LEU A 315 28.20 -16.87 31.41
C LEU A 315 28.58 -15.50 30.84
N LEU A 316 28.05 -14.41 31.40
CA LEU A 316 28.44 -13.04 31.03
C LEU A 316 29.86 -12.71 31.50
N GLU A 317 30.24 -13.13 32.73
CA GLU A 317 31.62 -13.04 33.21
C GLU A 317 32.58 -13.81 32.29
N ARG A 318 32.22 -15.07 31.94
CA ARG A 318 32.97 -15.91 31.00
C ARG A 318 33.15 -15.21 29.65
N ARG A 319 32.09 -14.63 29.09
CA ARG A 319 32.17 -13.88 27.82
C ARG A 319 33.13 -12.70 27.94
N ALA A 320 33.03 -11.89 29.00
CA ALA A 320 33.91 -10.74 29.20
C ALA A 320 35.38 -11.15 29.24
N ARG A 321 35.69 -12.25 29.93
CA ARG A 321 37.02 -12.87 29.95
C ARG A 321 37.44 -13.39 28.57
N GLN A 322 36.59 -14.13 27.87
CA GLN A 322 36.89 -14.67 26.53
C GLN A 322 37.14 -13.56 25.49
N ILE A 323 36.48 -12.41 25.62
CA ILE A 323 36.77 -11.21 24.81
C ILE A 323 38.19 -10.71 25.10
N GLN A 324 38.58 -10.60 26.38
CA GLN A 324 39.92 -10.17 26.78
C GLN A 324 41.01 -11.15 26.33
N ALA A 325 40.70 -12.45 26.34
CA ALA A 325 41.60 -13.52 25.89
C ALA A 325 41.65 -13.69 24.36
N GLY A 326 40.84 -12.95 23.60
CA GLY A 326 40.77 -13.04 22.14
C GLY A 326 40.12 -14.33 21.61
N LEU A 327 39.43 -15.10 22.47
CA LEU A 327 38.73 -16.34 22.11
C LEU A 327 37.32 -16.07 21.59
N TYR A 328 36.68 -14.99 22.07
CA TYR A 328 35.37 -14.53 21.63
C TYR A 328 35.53 -13.29 20.74
N PRO A 329 34.84 -13.20 19.58
CA PRO A 329 34.89 -12.02 18.73
C PRO A 329 34.45 -10.74 19.46
N SER A 330 35.34 -9.74 19.54
CA SER A 330 35.04 -8.47 20.21
C SER A 330 33.94 -7.67 19.52
N THR A 331 33.81 -7.84 18.20
CA THR A 331 32.71 -7.28 17.39
C THR A 331 32.21 -8.33 16.40
N TRP A 332 30.89 -8.37 16.18
CA TRP A 332 30.21 -9.27 15.24
C TRP A 332 29.83 -8.51 13.97
N THR A 333 30.82 -7.91 13.32
CA THR A 333 30.60 -7.00 12.18
C THR A 333 31.02 -7.60 10.84
N GLY A 334 31.68 -8.77 10.82
CA GLY A 334 32.12 -9.43 9.59
C GLY A 334 33.06 -8.59 8.71
N GLY A 335 33.70 -7.55 9.26
CA GLY A 335 34.40 -6.53 8.48
C GLY A 335 35.62 -7.02 7.68
N SER A 336 36.21 -8.16 8.04
CA SER A 336 37.30 -8.81 7.30
C SER A 336 37.09 -10.32 7.20
N ALA A 337 37.71 -10.97 6.20
CA ALA A 337 37.62 -12.43 6.03
C ALA A 337 38.12 -13.21 7.26
N ALA A 338 39.19 -12.72 7.91
CA ALA A 338 39.71 -13.31 9.13
C ALA A 338 38.74 -13.16 10.32
N ALA A 339 38.07 -12.01 10.44
CA ALA A 339 37.05 -11.79 11.47
C ALA A 339 35.82 -12.70 11.23
N ALA A 340 35.37 -12.82 9.97
CA ALA A 340 34.29 -13.72 9.60
C ALA A 340 34.60 -15.19 9.93
N ALA A 341 35.83 -15.65 9.67
CA ALA A 341 36.25 -17.02 9.99
C ALA A 341 36.28 -17.28 11.51
N ALA A 342 36.71 -16.29 12.31
CA ALA A 342 36.70 -16.40 13.78
C ALA A 342 35.27 -16.42 14.34
N GLU A 343 34.37 -15.59 13.81
CA GLU A 343 32.93 -15.61 14.14
C GLU A 343 32.29 -16.97 13.81
N GLU A 344 32.58 -17.51 12.62
CA GLU A 344 32.08 -18.82 12.19
C GLU A 344 32.61 -19.96 13.05
N ALA A 345 33.90 -19.97 13.38
CA ALA A 345 34.51 -20.98 14.24
C ALA A 345 33.92 -20.97 15.65
N TRP A 346 33.68 -19.79 16.22
CA TRP A 346 33.05 -19.66 17.54
C TRP A 346 31.60 -20.14 17.51
N ALA A 347 30.82 -19.75 16.51
CA ALA A 347 29.43 -20.18 16.35
C ALA A 347 29.32 -21.70 16.12
N ALA A 348 30.25 -22.30 15.36
CA ALA A 348 30.32 -23.75 15.18
C ALA A 348 30.62 -24.48 16.50
N ASN A 349 31.59 -23.98 17.29
CA ASN A 349 31.88 -24.53 18.62
C ASN A 349 30.67 -24.44 19.57
N GLU A 350 29.88 -23.37 19.50
CA GLU A 350 28.65 -23.26 20.30
C GLU A 350 27.61 -24.31 19.91
N VAL A 351 27.39 -24.55 18.61
CA VAL A 351 26.48 -25.61 18.13
C VAL A 351 26.98 -27.00 18.52
N GLU A 352 28.29 -27.24 18.43
CA GLU A 352 28.89 -28.49 18.88
C GLU A 352 28.72 -28.69 20.40
N LYS A 353 28.84 -27.64 21.20
CA LYS A 353 28.48 -27.71 22.64
C LYS A 353 27.01 -28.05 22.84
N GLU A 354 26.09 -27.50 22.05
CA GLU A 354 24.66 -27.85 22.12
C GLU A 354 24.42 -29.33 21.78
N GLN A 355 25.13 -29.86 20.79
CA GLN A 355 25.12 -31.28 20.47
C GLN A 355 25.60 -32.12 21.66
N ARG A 356 26.77 -31.81 22.24
CA ARG A 356 27.31 -32.52 23.41
C ARG A 356 26.43 -32.39 24.65
N ARG A 357 25.84 -31.22 24.90
CA ARG A 357 24.83 -31.01 25.96
C ARG A 357 23.68 -32.00 25.84
N THR A 358 23.22 -32.22 24.61
CA THR A 358 22.12 -33.14 24.31
C THR A 358 22.55 -34.60 24.49
N ASP A 359 23.68 -34.99 23.89
CA ASP A 359 24.17 -36.37 23.89
C ASP A 359 24.65 -36.83 25.28
N GLU A 360 25.55 -36.06 25.91
CA GLU A 360 26.19 -36.40 27.19
C GLU A 360 25.28 -36.17 28.39
N GLY A 361 24.33 -35.23 28.28
CA GLY A 361 23.45 -34.84 29.39
C GLY A 361 24.10 -33.98 30.46
N ILE A 362 25.16 -33.27 30.09
CA ILE A 362 25.85 -32.27 30.90
C ILE A 362 25.40 -30.88 30.43
N TYR A 363 25.01 -29.99 31.35
CA TYR A 363 24.50 -28.66 30.98
C TYR A 363 25.58 -27.76 30.38
N ASP A 364 26.82 -27.82 30.88
CA ASP A 364 27.95 -27.02 30.40
C ASP A 364 29.17 -27.91 30.11
N PRO A 365 29.20 -28.64 28.97
CA PRO A 365 30.32 -29.49 28.59
C PRO A 365 31.58 -28.68 28.27
N GLU A 366 32.74 -29.33 28.33
CA GLU A 366 34.06 -28.70 28.15
C GLU A 366 34.18 -27.87 26.88
N ASP A 367 34.66 -26.63 26.99
CA ASP A 367 34.81 -25.73 25.85
C ASP A 367 36.07 -26.07 25.03
N LEU A 368 35.89 -26.51 23.78
CA LEU A 368 37.00 -26.89 22.91
C LEU A 368 37.88 -25.70 22.52
N LEU A 369 37.35 -24.48 22.59
CA LEU A 369 38.10 -23.24 22.34
C LEU A 369 38.72 -22.65 23.62
N ASP A 370 38.29 -23.09 24.81
CA ASP A 370 38.68 -22.51 26.09
C ASP A 370 38.98 -23.59 27.13
N THR A 371 40.18 -24.17 27.03
CA THR A 371 40.69 -25.24 27.91
C THR A 371 41.39 -24.70 29.16
N THR A 372 41.08 -23.46 29.56
CA THR A 372 41.72 -22.79 30.70
C THR A 372 41.22 -23.32 32.04
N THR A 373 42.04 -23.20 33.09
CA THR A 373 41.62 -23.53 34.48
C THR A 373 40.51 -22.60 34.99
N GLU A 374 40.41 -21.40 34.42
CA GLU A 374 39.36 -20.42 34.72
C GLU A 374 37.99 -20.91 34.23
N TRP A 375 37.91 -21.54 33.05
CA TRP A 375 36.69 -22.19 32.58
C TRP A 375 36.21 -23.27 33.55
N ALA A 376 37.12 -24.10 34.08
CA ALA A 376 36.77 -25.15 35.04
C ALA A 376 36.21 -24.58 36.36
N ALA A 377 36.75 -23.43 36.82
CA ALA A 377 36.23 -22.73 37.99
C ALA A 377 34.83 -22.13 37.73
N GLU A 378 34.60 -21.55 36.55
CA GLU A 378 33.28 -21.08 36.12
C GLU A 378 32.26 -22.23 36.01
N HIS A 379 32.67 -23.36 35.42
CA HIS A 379 31.86 -24.57 35.31
C HIS A 379 31.45 -25.09 36.70
N ALA A 380 32.38 -25.18 37.66
CA ALA A 380 32.07 -25.59 39.02
C ALA A 380 31.06 -24.64 39.71
N ARG A 381 31.15 -23.32 39.46
CA ARG A 381 30.15 -22.35 39.93
C ARG A 381 28.78 -22.58 39.29
N ILE A 382 28.73 -22.82 37.98
CA ILE A 382 27.48 -23.13 37.26
C ILE A 382 26.86 -24.43 37.81
N GLN A 383 27.66 -25.48 37.99
CA GLN A 383 27.21 -26.76 38.52
C GLN A 383 26.64 -26.63 39.94
N ALA A 384 27.26 -25.81 40.79
CA ALA A 384 26.76 -25.53 42.13
C ALA A 384 25.38 -24.84 42.12
N VAL A 385 25.10 -23.99 41.12
CA VAL A 385 23.78 -23.39 40.92
C VAL A 385 22.77 -24.43 40.39
N LEU A 386 23.20 -25.28 39.44
CA LEU A 386 22.35 -26.29 38.80
C LEU A 386 21.87 -27.38 39.77
N GLU A 387 22.75 -27.84 40.66
CA GLU A 387 22.47 -28.90 41.64
C GLU A 387 21.72 -28.40 42.88
N ARG A 388 21.71 -27.08 43.10
CA ARG A 388 20.99 -26.50 44.24
C ARG A 388 19.48 -26.80 44.12
N PRO A 389 18.82 -27.31 45.17
CA PRO A 389 17.38 -27.52 45.14
C PRO A 389 16.62 -26.22 44.89
N LEU A 390 15.67 -26.24 43.96
CA LEU A 390 14.83 -25.07 43.69
C LEU A 390 13.87 -24.84 44.87
N THR A 391 13.78 -23.59 45.32
CA THR A 391 12.91 -23.15 46.41
C THR A 391 11.96 -22.05 45.94
N SER A 392 10.74 -22.07 46.48
CA SER A 392 9.76 -21.00 46.28
C SER A 392 10.03 -19.87 47.27
N SER A 393 10.30 -18.68 46.77
CA SER A 393 10.38 -17.47 47.60
C SER A 393 8.98 -16.84 47.71
N GLY A 394 8.50 -16.58 48.93
CA GLY A 394 7.17 -16.02 49.17
C GLY A 394 6.94 -15.64 50.63
N SER A 395 5.82 -14.95 50.89
CA SER A 395 5.43 -14.41 52.20
C SER A 395 5.26 -15.44 53.33
N ALA A 396 5.35 -16.75 53.03
CA ALA A 396 5.18 -17.86 53.97
C ALA A 396 6.47 -18.67 54.24
N GLY A 397 7.64 -18.17 53.81
CA GLY A 397 8.94 -18.85 54.00
C GLY A 397 9.39 -19.68 52.78
N GLU A 398 10.65 -20.13 52.78
CA GLU A 398 11.25 -20.93 51.70
C GLU A 398 10.69 -22.36 51.71
N LYS A 399 9.99 -22.77 50.63
CA LYS A 399 9.48 -24.13 50.45
C LYS A 399 10.15 -24.77 49.23
N SER A 400 10.80 -25.93 49.41
CA SER A 400 11.45 -26.65 48.31
C SER A 400 10.43 -27.26 47.35
N TYR A 401 10.72 -27.20 46.04
CA TYR A 401 9.97 -27.87 44.98
C TYR A 401 10.34 -29.36 44.83
N GLY A 402 11.38 -29.84 45.52
CA GLY A 402 11.76 -31.26 45.52
C GLY A 402 12.48 -31.74 44.25
N PHE A 403 13.04 -30.81 43.48
CA PHE A 403 13.94 -31.03 42.33
C PHE A 403 14.89 -29.84 42.13
N SER A 404 15.97 -30.05 41.38
CA SER A 404 17.01 -29.05 41.06
C SER A 404 16.80 -28.41 39.67
N LEU A 405 17.53 -27.34 39.36
CA LEU A 405 17.51 -26.75 38.02
C LEU A 405 18.05 -27.74 36.96
N GLN A 406 19.03 -28.56 37.34
CA GLN A 406 19.54 -29.64 36.50
C GLN A 406 18.45 -30.65 36.14
N ASP A 407 17.66 -31.11 37.12
CA ASP A 407 16.56 -32.05 36.89
C ASP A 407 15.51 -31.45 35.94
N PHE A 408 15.21 -30.16 36.13
CA PHE A 408 14.28 -29.44 35.26
C PHE A 408 14.78 -29.42 33.81
N TRP A 409 16.02 -29.00 33.57
CA TRP A 409 16.61 -28.94 32.23
C TRP A 409 16.69 -30.33 31.56
N ILE A 410 17.12 -31.36 32.29
CA ILE A 410 17.23 -32.74 31.77
C ILE A 410 15.88 -33.25 31.27
N HIS A 411 14.81 -33.06 32.05
CA HIS A 411 13.50 -33.63 31.77
C HIS A 411 12.61 -32.76 30.87
N THR A 412 12.99 -31.50 30.64
CA THR A 412 12.25 -30.56 29.77
C THR A 412 12.97 -30.34 28.45
N GLU A 413 13.97 -29.46 28.43
CA GLU A 413 14.68 -29.00 27.22
C GLU A 413 15.53 -30.10 26.60
N ARG A 414 16.38 -30.78 27.39
CA ARG A 414 17.27 -31.82 26.86
C ARG A 414 16.47 -32.99 26.29
N ARG A 415 15.44 -33.46 27.00
CA ARG A 415 14.59 -34.55 26.53
C ARG A 415 13.97 -34.22 25.16
N GLU A 416 13.54 -32.97 24.98
CA GLU A 416 12.95 -32.46 23.75
C GLU A 416 14.00 -32.40 22.62
N ALA A 417 15.21 -31.92 22.89
CA ALA A 417 16.31 -31.91 21.94
C ALA A 417 16.72 -33.34 21.51
N LEU A 418 16.75 -34.29 22.46
CA LEU A 418 17.08 -35.70 22.19
C LEU A 418 16.04 -36.39 21.29
N GLU A 419 14.77 -35.97 21.36
CA GLU A 419 13.71 -36.43 20.46
C GLU A 419 14.07 -36.13 18.99
N THR A 420 14.69 -34.97 18.73
CA THR A 420 15.05 -34.47 17.40
C THR A 420 16.56 -34.37 17.18
N VAL A 421 17.35 -35.25 17.79
CA VAL A 421 18.83 -35.15 17.82
C VAL A 421 19.49 -35.13 16.42
N HIS A 422 18.84 -35.67 15.39
CA HIS A 422 19.31 -35.63 14.00
C HIS A 422 19.58 -34.21 13.49
N VAL A 423 18.90 -33.19 14.05
CA VAL A 423 19.12 -31.77 13.73
C VAL A 423 20.52 -31.31 14.13
N LEU A 424 21.08 -31.89 15.20
CA LEU A 424 22.40 -31.56 15.74
C LEU A 424 23.49 -32.54 15.27
N GLU A 425 23.14 -33.73 14.77
CA GLU A 425 24.12 -34.71 14.25
C GLU A 425 24.49 -34.48 12.77
N SER A 426 23.60 -33.93 11.96
CA SER A 426 23.87 -33.72 10.53
C SER A 426 24.80 -32.53 10.31
N GLU A 427 25.96 -32.77 9.68
CA GLU A 427 26.94 -31.73 9.36
C GLU A 427 26.35 -30.57 8.55
N SER A 428 25.45 -30.85 7.60
CA SER A 428 24.80 -29.80 6.81
C SER A 428 23.89 -28.91 7.66
N LEU A 429 23.18 -29.49 8.64
CA LEU A 429 22.27 -28.75 9.50
C LEU A 429 23.04 -28.00 10.60
N THR A 430 24.13 -28.56 11.14
CA THR A 430 24.96 -27.87 12.12
C THR A 430 25.63 -26.63 11.52
N ARG A 431 26.01 -26.66 10.23
CA ARG A 431 26.46 -25.47 9.49
C ARG A 431 25.37 -24.39 9.42
N VAL A 432 24.13 -24.76 9.11
CA VAL A 432 22.99 -23.82 9.09
C VAL A 432 22.70 -23.27 10.50
N ALA A 433 22.79 -24.11 11.53
CA ALA A 433 22.65 -23.69 12.93
C ALA A 433 23.74 -22.68 13.32
N ALA A 434 24.99 -22.92 12.94
CA ALA A 434 26.11 -22.01 13.20
C ALA A 434 25.91 -20.66 12.47
N ALA A 435 25.45 -20.69 11.22
CA ALA A 435 25.08 -19.48 10.48
C ALA A 435 23.96 -18.69 11.19
N ALA A 436 22.93 -19.38 11.71
CA ALA A 436 21.87 -18.77 12.49
C ALA A 436 22.39 -18.14 13.80
N ARG A 437 23.28 -18.82 14.54
CA ARG A 437 23.93 -18.27 15.74
C ARG A 437 24.75 -17.02 15.44
N ARG A 438 25.61 -17.09 14.42
CA ARG A 438 26.42 -15.95 13.97
C ARG A 438 25.55 -14.73 13.64
N ARG A 439 24.46 -14.94 12.90
CA ARG A 439 23.53 -13.87 12.54
C ARG A 439 22.76 -13.33 13.74
N LEU A 440 22.38 -14.18 14.70
CA LEU A 440 21.75 -13.71 15.93
C LEU A 440 22.69 -12.77 16.71
N TYR A 441 23.97 -13.10 16.83
CA TYR A 441 24.93 -12.28 17.57
C TYR A 441 25.38 -11.01 16.85
N SER A 442 25.28 -10.96 15.51
CA SER A 442 25.48 -9.72 14.76
C SER A 442 24.30 -8.75 14.91
N GLU A 443 23.07 -9.27 15.07
CA GLU A 443 21.85 -8.47 15.20
C GLU A 443 21.50 -8.11 16.66
N THR A 444 21.93 -8.92 17.64
CA THR A 444 21.46 -8.83 19.03
C THR A 444 22.61 -9.04 20.00
N LEU A 445 22.72 -8.16 21.00
CA LEU A 445 23.77 -8.26 22.01
C LEU A 445 23.58 -9.52 22.86
N PHE A 446 24.67 -10.20 23.21
CA PHE A 446 24.61 -11.49 23.93
C PHE A 446 23.80 -11.44 25.24
N HIS A 447 23.86 -10.33 25.99
CA HIS A 447 23.06 -10.18 27.21
C HIS A 447 21.54 -10.15 26.93
N ASP A 448 21.13 -9.53 25.82
CA ASP A 448 19.73 -9.53 25.36
C ASP A 448 19.31 -10.91 24.84
N VAL A 449 20.25 -11.69 24.28
CA VAL A 449 20.01 -13.09 23.92
C VAL A 449 19.69 -13.92 25.16
N LEU A 450 20.50 -13.81 26.23
CA LEU A 450 20.24 -14.51 27.48
C LEU A 450 18.94 -14.06 28.14
N ALA A 451 18.65 -12.76 28.17
CA ALA A 451 17.38 -12.22 28.68
C ALA A 451 16.17 -12.72 27.85
N GLY A 452 16.33 -12.84 26.53
CA GLY A 452 15.33 -13.44 25.65
C GLY A 452 15.10 -14.92 25.93
N LEU A 453 16.15 -15.70 26.19
CA LEU A 453 16.01 -17.10 26.60
C LEU A 453 15.32 -17.23 27.97
N GLU A 454 15.66 -16.37 28.93
CA GLU A 454 14.98 -16.29 30.23
C GLU A 454 13.48 -15.97 30.08
N GLU A 455 13.13 -15.00 29.24
CA GLU A 455 11.74 -14.67 28.94
C GLU A 455 10.99 -15.84 28.30
N SER A 456 11.67 -16.61 27.42
CA SER A 456 11.09 -17.78 26.76
C SER A 456 10.65 -18.84 27.76
N VAL A 457 11.38 -19.02 28.87
CA VAL A 457 11.05 -19.92 29.97
C VAL A 457 10.03 -19.28 30.92
N ALA A 458 10.17 -17.99 31.25
CA ALA A 458 9.29 -17.28 32.18
C ALA A 458 7.82 -17.32 31.73
N LYS A 459 7.59 -17.17 30.42
CA LYS A 459 6.26 -17.17 29.79
C LYS A 459 5.86 -18.53 29.20
N ALA A 460 6.63 -19.58 29.46
CA ALA A 460 6.38 -20.91 28.94
C ALA A 460 5.09 -21.54 29.49
N ARG A 461 4.63 -22.60 28.82
CA ARG A 461 3.52 -23.45 29.26
C ARG A 461 3.98 -24.87 29.54
N LEU A 462 3.64 -25.42 30.70
CA LEU A 462 3.91 -26.82 31.03
C LEU A 462 2.72 -27.69 30.63
N ASP A 463 2.88 -28.54 29.63
CA ASP A 463 1.91 -29.58 29.32
C ASP A 463 2.22 -30.82 30.15
N ILE A 464 1.49 -30.99 31.25
CA ILE A 464 1.66 -32.11 32.18
C ILE A 464 1.33 -33.46 31.50
N ARG A 465 0.42 -33.49 30.52
CA ARG A 465 -0.03 -34.73 29.89
C ARG A 465 0.97 -35.24 28.85
N ALA A 466 1.54 -34.35 28.04
CA ALA A 466 2.61 -34.68 27.08
C ALA A 466 4.01 -34.69 27.71
N ALA A 467 4.13 -34.24 28.96
CA ALA A 467 5.37 -34.02 29.70
C ALA A 467 6.33 -33.05 28.99
N VAL A 468 5.82 -31.97 28.40
CA VAL A 468 6.60 -31.04 27.56
C VAL A 468 6.52 -29.62 28.10
N LEU A 469 7.68 -28.95 28.12
CA LEU A 469 7.78 -27.50 28.27
C LEU A 469 7.59 -26.87 26.88
N LYS A 470 6.49 -26.14 26.69
CA LYS A 470 6.24 -25.31 25.52
C LYS A 470 6.80 -23.91 25.79
N PRO A 471 7.93 -23.51 25.20
CA PRO A 471 8.51 -22.20 25.45
C PRO A 471 7.64 -21.09 24.87
N HIS A 472 7.86 -19.85 25.33
CA HIS A 472 7.34 -18.68 24.66
C HIS A 472 8.22 -18.34 23.46
N PHE A 473 7.62 -18.39 22.27
CA PHE A 473 8.32 -18.22 20.99
C PHE A 473 8.63 -16.75 20.68
N ASN A 474 9.47 -16.11 21.49
CA ASN A 474 10.00 -14.79 21.17
C ASN A 474 11.00 -14.86 20.00
N SER A 475 11.39 -13.70 19.48
CA SER A 475 12.28 -13.61 18.31
C SER A 475 13.64 -14.28 18.54
N VAL A 476 14.20 -14.16 19.75
CA VAL A 476 15.48 -14.78 20.12
C VAL A 476 15.37 -16.31 20.10
N TRP A 477 14.35 -16.88 20.77
CA TRP A 477 14.15 -18.33 20.78
C TRP A 477 13.93 -18.89 19.37
N CYS A 478 13.15 -18.18 18.54
CA CYS A 478 12.91 -18.59 17.15
C CYS A 478 14.20 -18.60 16.31
N ARG A 479 15.07 -17.59 16.48
CA ARG A 479 16.38 -17.56 15.82
C ARG A 479 17.30 -18.64 16.36
N MET A 480 17.23 -18.92 17.66
CA MET A 480 18.01 -19.98 18.28
C MET A 480 17.62 -21.37 17.75
N HIS A 481 16.34 -21.60 17.50
CA HIS A 481 15.84 -22.89 16.99
C HIS A 481 15.50 -22.86 15.50
N TYR A 482 16.04 -21.90 14.75
CA TYR A 482 15.74 -21.74 13.32
C TYR A 482 16.02 -23.02 12.52
N VAL A 483 17.14 -23.69 12.76
CA VAL A 483 17.52 -24.94 12.07
C VAL A 483 16.48 -26.07 12.23
N LYS A 484 15.78 -26.10 13.38
CA LYS A 484 14.79 -27.14 13.68
C LYS A 484 13.47 -26.89 12.95
N PHE A 485 12.99 -25.65 12.90
CA PHE A 485 11.65 -25.31 12.40
C PHE A 485 11.63 -24.63 11.03
N GLY A 486 12.70 -23.94 10.66
CA GLY A 486 12.79 -23.09 9.48
C GLY A 486 13.77 -23.56 8.40
N ALA A 487 14.60 -24.57 8.66
CA ALA A 487 15.54 -25.12 7.68
C ALA A 487 15.09 -26.49 7.12
N ALA A 488 15.85 -27.03 6.17
CA ALA A 488 15.55 -28.30 5.49
C ALA A 488 15.82 -29.57 6.34
N SER A 489 15.52 -29.52 7.64
CA SER A 489 15.60 -30.66 8.58
C SER A 489 14.37 -31.58 8.53
N LEU A 490 13.35 -31.21 7.75
CA LEU A 490 12.03 -31.81 7.81
C LEU A 490 11.87 -33.01 6.86
N VAL A 491 11.29 -34.09 7.37
CA VAL A 491 10.88 -35.27 6.59
C VAL A 491 9.38 -35.51 6.73
N GLN A 492 8.81 -36.20 5.73
CA GLN A 492 7.40 -36.57 5.71
C GLN A 492 7.23 -38.01 5.25
N HIS A 493 6.67 -38.84 6.12
CA HIS A 493 6.26 -40.20 5.81
C HIS A 493 4.74 -40.30 5.74
N THR A 494 4.26 -40.78 4.61
CA THR A 494 2.84 -41.01 4.31
C THR A 494 2.69 -42.38 3.64
N HIS A 495 1.46 -42.92 3.56
CA HIS A 495 1.20 -44.15 2.80
C HIS A 495 1.72 -44.14 1.35
N THR A 496 1.89 -42.95 0.76
CA THR A 496 2.30 -42.82 -0.64
C THR A 496 3.80 -42.67 -0.81
N ALA A 497 4.48 -41.99 0.11
CA ALA A 497 5.90 -41.68 -0.02
C ALA A 497 6.52 -41.35 1.33
N SER A 498 7.80 -41.72 1.46
CA SER A 498 8.76 -41.22 2.44
C SER A 498 9.65 -40.21 1.73
N ARG A 499 9.63 -38.94 2.14
CA ARG A 499 10.35 -37.86 1.44
C ARG A 499 11.00 -36.88 2.41
N GLN A 500 12.12 -36.31 1.99
CA GLN A 500 12.79 -35.20 2.67
C GLN A 500 12.43 -33.88 1.97
N LEU A 501 12.17 -32.83 2.74
CA LEU A 501 11.82 -31.50 2.23
C LEU A 501 13.09 -30.65 2.11
N LEU A 502 13.81 -30.79 1.00
CA LEU A 502 15.15 -30.22 0.80
C LEU A 502 15.19 -28.68 0.71
N PHE A 503 14.06 -28.03 0.44
CA PHE A 503 13.94 -26.57 0.25
C PHE A 503 12.85 -25.97 1.18
N HIS A 504 12.57 -26.63 2.30
CA HIS A 504 11.74 -26.00 3.33
C HIS A 504 12.47 -24.79 3.90
N TYR A 505 11.75 -23.69 4.02
CA TYR A 505 12.31 -22.40 4.39
C TYR A 505 11.27 -21.59 5.16
N ALA A 506 11.67 -21.00 6.29
CA ALA A 506 10.87 -20.01 7.01
C ALA A 506 11.40 -18.60 6.73
N ALA A 507 10.62 -17.78 6.04
CA ALA A 507 11.04 -16.45 5.64
C ALA A 507 11.10 -15.46 6.81
N SER A 508 10.43 -15.76 7.92
CA SER A 508 10.42 -14.89 9.11
C SER A 508 10.44 -15.70 10.40
N VAL A 509 10.82 -15.02 11.50
CA VAL A 509 10.72 -15.60 12.85
C VAL A 509 9.27 -15.90 13.25
N GLN A 510 8.28 -15.23 12.65
CA GLN A 510 6.86 -15.51 12.88
C GLN A 510 6.45 -16.87 12.29
N GLU A 511 6.96 -17.21 11.10
CA GLU A 511 6.72 -18.54 10.51
C GLU A 511 7.36 -19.65 11.35
N VAL A 512 8.54 -19.40 11.92
CA VAL A 512 9.18 -20.30 12.89
C VAL A 512 8.30 -20.47 14.13
N ALA A 513 7.80 -19.36 14.70
CA ALA A 513 6.92 -19.39 15.86
C ALA A 513 5.61 -20.14 15.58
N ALA A 514 4.98 -19.93 14.43
CA ALA A 514 3.76 -20.62 14.01
C ALA A 514 4.01 -22.13 13.83
N THR A 515 5.14 -22.49 13.22
CA THR A 515 5.55 -23.90 13.04
C THR A 515 5.82 -24.57 14.39
N ALA A 516 6.47 -23.86 15.32
CA ALA A 516 6.71 -24.34 16.67
C ALA A 516 5.40 -24.47 17.47
N GLU A 517 4.51 -23.48 17.41
CA GLU A 517 3.18 -23.50 18.03
C GLU A 517 2.40 -24.74 17.58
N MET A 518 2.36 -24.99 16.27
CA MET A 518 1.72 -26.17 15.69
C MET A 518 2.39 -27.47 16.14
N TYR A 519 3.72 -27.54 16.14
CA TYR A 519 4.48 -28.70 16.58
C TYR A 519 4.19 -29.06 18.04
N TYR A 520 4.31 -28.09 18.97
CA TYR A 520 4.05 -28.32 20.40
C TYR A 520 2.57 -28.58 20.69
N ALA A 521 1.64 -27.92 19.97
CA ALA A 521 0.20 -28.15 20.13
C ALA A 521 -0.23 -29.55 19.69
N THR A 522 0.45 -30.12 18.69
CA THR A 522 0.12 -31.43 18.11
C THR A 522 1.05 -32.58 18.54
N LYS A 523 1.89 -32.37 19.55
CA LYS A 523 2.65 -33.48 20.15
C LYS A 523 1.72 -34.58 20.66
N PRO A 524 2.16 -35.85 20.64
CA PRO A 524 1.42 -36.94 21.25
C PRO A 524 1.07 -36.62 22.71
N LEU A 525 -0.14 -36.98 23.13
CA LEU A 525 -0.70 -36.72 24.46
C LEU A 525 -0.89 -35.23 24.80
N SER A 526 -0.71 -34.31 23.86
CA SER A 526 -0.89 -32.86 24.09
C SER A 526 -2.28 -32.55 24.63
N SER A 527 -2.36 -31.81 25.74
CA SER A 527 -3.59 -31.30 26.35
C SER A 527 -4.47 -30.46 25.41
N GLN A 528 -3.90 -29.97 24.30
CA GLN A 528 -4.57 -29.13 23.31
C GLN A 528 -5.28 -29.94 22.22
N LEU A 529 -5.13 -31.26 22.19
CA LEU A 529 -5.89 -32.18 21.36
C LEU A 529 -6.98 -32.86 22.20
N ASP A 530 -8.18 -32.95 21.64
CA ASP A 530 -9.31 -33.62 22.28
C ASP A 530 -9.37 -35.09 21.85
N TYR A 531 -9.10 -36.00 22.78
CA TYR A 531 -9.12 -37.45 22.54
C TYR A 531 -10.46 -38.13 22.88
N ALA A 532 -11.51 -37.37 23.22
CA ALA A 532 -12.81 -37.92 23.61
C ALA A 532 -13.46 -38.74 22.47
N SER A 533 -13.34 -38.29 21.23
CA SER A 533 -13.86 -38.98 20.04
C SER A 533 -13.01 -38.66 18.80
N PRO A 534 -13.08 -39.49 17.74
CA PRO A 534 -12.46 -39.16 16.44
C PRO A 534 -12.91 -37.80 15.88
N TYR A 535 -14.17 -37.42 16.09
CA TYR A 535 -14.71 -36.13 15.63
C TYR A 535 -14.09 -34.95 16.35
N THR A 536 -14.05 -34.99 17.68
CA THR A 536 -13.49 -33.89 18.47
C THR A 536 -11.97 -33.81 18.31
N PHE A 537 -11.30 -34.95 18.11
CA PHE A 537 -9.87 -34.99 17.74
C PHE A 537 -9.62 -34.27 16.42
N ARG A 538 -10.41 -34.59 15.38
CA ARG A 538 -10.32 -33.92 14.08
C ARG A 538 -10.58 -32.42 14.19
N ARG A 539 -11.61 -32.01 14.94
CA ARG A 539 -11.95 -30.57 15.12
C ARG A 539 -10.84 -29.81 15.82
N SER A 540 -10.31 -30.33 16.93
CA SER A 540 -9.19 -29.70 17.65
C SER A 540 -7.93 -29.61 16.79
N LEU A 541 -7.59 -30.67 16.03
CA LEU A 541 -6.48 -30.66 15.09
C LEU A 541 -6.70 -29.66 13.94
N ALA A 542 -7.90 -29.59 13.37
CA ALA A 542 -8.26 -28.65 12.31
C ALA A 542 -8.14 -27.20 12.77
N GLN A 543 -8.55 -26.89 14.01
CA GLN A 543 -8.44 -25.56 14.59
C GLN A 543 -6.97 -25.11 14.70
N HIS A 544 -6.08 -25.98 15.18
CA HIS A 544 -4.63 -25.67 15.22
C HIS A 544 -4.03 -25.51 13.82
N CYS A 545 -4.43 -26.35 12.86
CA CYS A 545 -4.00 -26.20 11.47
C CYS A 545 -4.49 -24.89 10.84
N SER A 546 -5.72 -24.48 11.15
CA SER A 546 -6.30 -23.21 10.69
C SER A 546 -5.52 -22.03 11.26
N ARG A 547 -5.27 -22.02 12.57
CA ARG A 547 -4.46 -20.99 13.23
C ARG A 547 -3.06 -20.89 12.64
N TYR A 548 -2.38 -22.02 12.43
CA TYR A 548 -1.10 -22.07 11.72
C TYR A 548 -1.22 -21.42 10.33
N GLY A 549 -2.25 -21.76 9.56
CA GLY A 549 -2.47 -21.16 8.23
C GLY A 549 -2.66 -19.64 8.26
N VAL A 550 -3.45 -19.12 9.20
CA VAL A 550 -3.67 -17.68 9.39
C VAL A 550 -2.36 -16.97 9.76
N GLU A 551 -1.58 -17.53 10.68
CA GLU A 551 -0.28 -16.98 11.07
C GLU A 551 0.71 -16.97 9.89
N MET A 552 0.72 -18.02 9.05
CA MET A 552 1.53 -18.05 7.83
C MET A 552 1.06 -17.03 6.79
N ALA A 553 -0.25 -16.82 6.62
CA ALA A 553 -0.79 -15.82 5.70
C ALA A 553 -0.45 -14.39 6.16
N HIS A 554 -0.55 -14.12 7.47
CA HIS A 554 -0.12 -12.85 8.05
C HIS A 554 1.37 -12.60 7.80
N ALA A 555 2.23 -13.59 8.07
CA ALA A 555 3.66 -13.49 7.83
C ALA A 555 4.00 -13.24 6.34
N ALA A 556 3.23 -13.82 5.42
CA ALA A 556 3.39 -13.60 3.97
C ALA A 556 2.96 -12.18 3.53
N GLN A 557 1.87 -11.66 4.09
CA GLN A 557 1.35 -10.32 3.77
C GLN A 557 2.22 -9.19 4.37
N GLN A 558 2.81 -9.42 5.55
CA GLN A 558 3.46 -8.38 6.34
C GLN A 558 4.54 -7.58 5.59
N PRO A 559 5.52 -8.18 4.88
CA PRO A 559 6.61 -7.41 4.27
C PRO A 559 6.14 -6.44 3.19
N LEU A 560 5.14 -6.82 2.38
CA LEU A 560 4.64 -5.98 1.29
C LEU A 560 3.67 -4.91 1.79
N LEU A 561 2.69 -5.28 2.64
CA LEU A 561 1.68 -4.34 3.13
C LEU A 561 2.28 -3.28 4.06
N LEU A 562 3.26 -3.64 4.89
CA LEU A 562 3.93 -2.69 5.76
C LEU A 562 4.83 -1.73 4.94
N SER A 563 5.44 -2.22 3.86
CA SER A 563 6.17 -1.37 2.91
C SER A 563 5.25 -0.37 2.21
N ALA A 564 4.08 -0.83 1.74
CA ALA A 564 3.08 0.01 1.10
C ALA A 564 2.55 1.09 2.07
N ALA A 565 2.27 0.73 3.33
CA ALA A 565 1.86 1.71 4.34
C ALA A 565 2.93 2.77 4.62
N TYR A 566 4.22 2.40 4.65
CA TYR A 566 5.29 3.40 4.77
C TYR A 566 5.39 4.31 3.55
N LEU A 567 5.22 3.78 2.33
CA LEU A 567 5.19 4.61 1.10
C LEU A 567 4.00 5.58 1.09
N ALA A 568 2.82 5.13 1.49
CA ALA A 568 1.65 5.98 1.64
C ALA A 568 1.86 7.07 2.70
N LYS A 569 2.44 6.71 3.85
CA LYS A 569 2.79 7.66 4.91
C LYS A 569 3.83 8.68 4.42
N ALA A 570 4.82 8.24 3.64
CA ALA A 570 5.84 9.10 3.03
C ALA A 570 5.21 10.15 2.11
N GLU A 571 4.34 9.75 1.20
CA GLU A 571 3.63 10.68 0.31
C GLU A 571 2.83 11.73 1.10
N GLY A 572 2.08 11.29 2.13
CA GLY A 572 1.32 12.20 2.99
C GLY A 572 2.20 13.18 3.80
N ALA A 573 3.39 12.75 4.23
CA ALA A 573 4.36 13.63 4.89
C ALA A 573 4.96 14.66 3.93
N ILE A 574 5.39 14.21 2.74
CA ILE A 574 5.93 15.09 1.68
C ILE A 574 4.89 16.15 1.30
N GLY A 575 3.65 15.74 1.04
CA GLY A 575 2.57 16.67 0.68
C GLY A 575 2.24 17.71 1.76
N ARG A 576 2.44 17.40 3.05
CA ARG A 576 2.30 18.40 4.14
C ARG A 576 3.45 19.40 4.15
N VAL A 577 4.69 18.92 4.00
CA VAL A 577 5.89 19.77 3.96
C VAL A 577 5.86 20.72 2.75
N VAL A 578 5.50 20.21 1.58
CA VAL A 578 5.40 21.00 0.35
C VAL A 578 4.34 22.10 0.46
N ARG A 579 3.16 21.80 1.02
CA ARG A 579 2.12 22.82 1.27
C ARG A 579 2.61 23.92 2.22
N GLN A 580 3.35 23.54 3.27
CA GLN A 580 3.93 24.51 4.21
C GLN A 580 5.00 25.39 3.52
N ALA A 581 5.81 24.82 2.63
CA ALA A 581 6.80 25.56 1.84
C ALA A 581 6.16 26.51 0.81
N ALA A 582 4.98 26.18 0.27
CA ALA A 582 4.25 26.99 -0.70
C ALA A 582 3.56 28.23 -0.07
N ALA A 583 3.08 28.12 1.16
CA ALA A 583 2.33 29.17 1.87
C ALA A 583 2.96 30.57 1.84
N PRO A 584 4.27 30.77 2.14
CA PRO A 584 4.88 32.10 2.16
C PRO A 584 4.90 32.79 0.79
N PHE A 585 4.99 32.04 -0.32
CA PHE A 585 4.92 32.60 -1.67
C PHE A 585 3.54 33.22 -1.94
N GLY A 586 2.47 32.56 -1.50
CA GLY A 586 1.11 33.10 -1.62
C GLY A 586 0.93 34.41 -0.85
N VAL A 587 1.49 34.50 0.36
CA VAL A 587 1.44 35.74 1.18
C VAL A 587 2.17 36.89 0.48
N ARG A 588 3.40 36.66 0.00
CA ARG A 588 4.18 37.68 -0.73
C ARG A 588 3.50 38.13 -2.01
N ARG A 589 3.00 37.19 -2.82
CA ARG A 589 2.29 37.50 -4.08
C ARG A 589 1.06 38.36 -3.81
N ARG A 590 0.23 38.00 -2.84
CA ARG A 590 -0.97 38.78 -2.47
C ARG A 590 -0.61 40.17 -1.98
N ALA A 591 0.43 40.31 -1.14
CA ALA A 591 0.90 41.62 -0.69
C ALA A 591 1.37 42.49 -1.87
N ARG A 592 2.17 41.92 -2.79
CA ARG A 592 2.64 42.58 -4.01
C ARG A 592 1.47 43.00 -4.92
N TYR A 593 0.51 42.11 -5.14
CA TYR A 593 -0.68 42.39 -5.96
C TYR A 593 -1.57 43.46 -5.34
N ASN A 594 -1.80 43.43 -4.03
CA ASN A 594 -2.59 44.44 -3.34
C ASN A 594 -1.93 45.82 -3.43
N ALA A 595 -0.61 45.92 -3.22
CA ALA A 595 0.13 47.17 -3.37
C ALA A 595 0.05 47.73 -4.80
N ALA A 596 0.25 46.87 -5.80
CA ALA A 596 0.13 47.24 -7.21
C ALA A 596 -1.29 47.68 -7.58
N LYS A 597 -2.30 46.96 -7.10
CA LYS A 597 -3.71 47.26 -7.32
C LYS A 597 -4.09 48.63 -6.74
N VAL A 598 -3.69 48.95 -5.50
CA VAL A 598 -3.94 50.25 -4.88
C VAL A 598 -3.33 51.40 -5.70
N ASN A 599 -2.14 51.20 -6.27
CA ASN A 599 -1.50 52.18 -7.12
C ASN A 599 -2.21 52.34 -8.47
N ASN A 600 -2.56 51.24 -9.11
CA ASN A 600 -3.22 51.22 -10.42
C ASN A 600 -4.66 51.75 -10.37
N GLN A 601 -5.39 51.48 -9.29
CA GLN A 601 -6.77 51.94 -9.12
C GLN A 601 -6.92 53.46 -9.15
N ARG A 602 -5.87 54.21 -8.77
CA ARG A 602 -5.87 55.68 -8.88
C ARG A 602 -5.93 56.18 -10.32
N LEU A 603 -5.55 55.32 -11.28
CA LEU A 603 -5.46 55.64 -12.71
C LEU A 603 -6.60 55.02 -13.54
N LEU A 604 -7.40 54.13 -12.96
CA LEU A 604 -8.52 53.46 -13.62
C LEU A 604 -9.85 54.18 -13.32
N ASN A 605 -10.85 53.97 -14.18
CA ASN A 605 -12.20 54.49 -13.94
C ASN A 605 -12.81 53.79 -12.70
N PRO A 606 -13.17 54.52 -11.63
CA PRO A 606 -13.66 53.92 -10.39
C PRO A 606 -15.09 53.38 -10.55
N VAL A 607 -15.38 52.24 -9.90
CA VAL A 607 -16.77 51.84 -9.63
C VAL A 607 -17.26 52.67 -8.43
N LYS A 608 -18.20 53.59 -8.64
CA LYS A 608 -18.55 54.62 -7.64
C LYS A 608 -19.47 54.11 -6.53
N SER A 609 -20.42 53.24 -6.86
CA SER A 609 -21.37 52.69 -5.88
C SER A 609 -21.82 51.28 -6.27
N VAL A 610 -22.01 50.42 -5.28
CA VAL A 610 -22.61 49.08 -5.40
C VAL A 610 -23.77 48.99 -4.41
N GLN A 611 -24.98 48.65 -4.88
CA GLN A 611 -26.14 48.44 -4.02
C GLN A 611 -26.79 47.09 -4.34
N VAL A 612 -27.35 46.45 -3.32
CA VAL A 612 -28.07 45.18 -3.42
C VAL A 612 -29.53 45.44 -3.04
N THR A 613 -30.43 45.07 -3.94
CA THR A 613 -31.87 45.31 -3.83
C THR A 613 -32.65 44.07 -4.23
N ALA A 614 -33.92 43.99 -3.80
CA ALA A 614 -34.83 42.92 -4.22
C ALA A 614 -35.05 42.96 -5.74
N PRO A 615 -35.22 41.79 -6.40
CA PRO A 615 -35.49 41.74 -7.83
C PRO A 615 -36.82 42.42 -8.15
N ALA A 616 -36.85 43.22 -9.22
CA ALA A 616 -38.07 43.87 -9.67
C ALA A 616 -39.06 42.82 -10.22
N PRO A 617 -40.36 42.90 -9.89
CA PRO A 617 -41.35 41.95 -10.42
C PRO A 617 -41.52 42.16 -11.93
N GLU A 618 -41.21 41.12 -12.73
CA GLU A 618 -41.41 41.13 -14.19
C GLU A 618 -42.91 41.09 -14.57
N LEU A 619 -43.75 40.57 -13.68
CA LEU A 619 -45.19 40.47 -13.90
C LEU A 619 -45.86 41.83 -13.66
N LEU A 620 -46.35 42.42 -14.74
CA LEU A 620 -47.13 43.64 -14.71
C LEU A 620 -48.55 43.38 -14.17
N ALA A 621 -49.04 44.28 -13.32
CA ALA A 621 -50.45 44.26 -12.92
C ALA A 621 -51.36 44.44 -14.15
N ALA A 622 -52.54 43.81 -14.15
CA ALA A 622 -53.50 43.90 -15.24
C ALA A 622 -53.88 45.37 -15.52
N GLY A 623 -53.46 45.89 -16.68
CA GLY A 623 -53.69 47.28 -17.10
C GLY A 623 -52.47 48.22 -17.05
N ALA A 624 -51.30 47.75 -16.60
CA ALA A 624 -50.05 48.53 -16.65
C ALA A 624 -49.47 48.58 -18.08
N ASP A 625 -49.06 49.77 -18.55
CA ASP A 625 -48.49 49.96 -19.88
C ASP A 625 -46.99 49.57 -19.89
N PRO A 626 -46.57 48.58 -20.70
CA PRO A 626 -45.16 48.21 -20.81
C PRO A 626 -44.27 49.38 -21.23
N PHE A 627 -44.79 50.37 -21.98
CA PHE A 627 -44.04 51.56 -22.37
C PHE A 627 -43.86 52.59 -21.24
N THR A 628 -44.70 52.57 -20.20
CA THR A 628 -44.53 53.42 -19.00
C THR A 628 -43.42 52.90 -18.10
N VAL A 629 -43.38 51.60 -17.84
CA VAL A 629 -42.28 50.94 -17.09
C VAL A 629 -40.95 51.08 -17.84
N LEU A 630 -40.96 50.83 -19.16
CA LEU A 630 -39.79 51.08 -20.02
C LEU A 630 -39.41 52.57 -20.13
N ARG A 631 -40.31 53.53 -19.84
CA ARG A 631 -39.99 54.98 -19.79
C ARG A 631 -39.52 55.45 -18.43
N GLU A 632 -39.98 54.82 -17.36
CA GLU A 632 -39.50 55.09 -16.00
C GLU A 632 -38.08 54.53 -15.81
N GLU A 633 -37.74 53.41 -16.47
CA GLU A 633 -36.34 52.95 -16.62
C GLU A 633 -35.44 53.89 -17.47
N LYS A 634 -36.01 54.85 -18.23
CA LYS A 634 -35.26 55.72 -19.17
C LYS A 634 -34.67 57.00 -18.56
N MET A 635 -34.99 57.36 -17.32
CA MET A 635 -34.46 58.56 -16.67
C MET A 635 -33.39 58.19 -15.63
N PRO A 636 -32.17 58.75 -15.68
CA PRO A 636 -31.23 58.66 -14.56
C PRO A 636 -31.70 59.62 -13.45
N LYS A 637 -32.81 59.31 -12.79
CA LYS A 637 -33.20 59.96 -11.55
C LYS A 637 -32.61 59.18 -10.39
N ALA A 638 -31.70 59.83 -9.67
CA ALA A 638 -31.35 59.43 -8.32
C ALA A 638 -32.64 59.36 -7.45
N LYS A 639 -32.84 58.22 -6.76
CA LYS A 639 -33.92 57.90 -5.80
C LYS A 639 -35.27 57.61 -6.48
N GLU A 640 -35.84 56.41 -6.39
CA GLU A 640 -36.14 55.64 -5.18
C GLU A 640 -35.35 54.32 -5.12
N ALA A 641 -34.36 54.27 -4.24
CA ALA A 641 -33.80 53.01 -3.79
C ALA A 641 -34.89 52.28 -3.01
N GLY A 642 -35.33 51.11 -3.47
CA GLY A 642 -35.91 50.14 -2.55
C GLY A 642 -34.92 49.95 -1.39
N ASP A 643 -35.44 49.91 -0.15
CA ASP A 643 -34.62 49.85 1.07
C ASP A 643 -33.44 48.88 0.90
N ALA A 644 -32.23 49.35 1.23
CA ALA A 644 -31.03 48.53 1.14
C ALA A 644 -31.23 47.18 1.86
N LEU A 645 -30.92 46.08 1.17
CA LEU A 645 -31.17 44.73 1.67
C LEU A 645 -30.47 44.51 3.03
N LYS A 646 -31.22 44.13 4.06
CA LYS A 646 -30.68 43.81 5.39
C LYS A 646 -30.35 42.33 5.57
N VAL A 647 -31.15 41.45 4.96
CA VAL A 647 -30.99 40.00 5.05
C VAL A 647 -31.14 39.39 3.66
N TRP A 648 -30.21 38.52 3.28
CA TRP A 648 -30.24 37.76 2.03
C TRP A 648 -30.35 36.25 2.34
N PRO A 649 -31.49 35.60 2.08
CA PRO A 649 -31.65 34.16 2.25
C PRO A 649 -30.76 33.34 1.29
N LEU A 650 -30.12 32.26 1.75
CA LEU A 650 -29.51 31.28 0.84
C LEU A 650 -30.58 30.68 -0.08
N GLY A 651 -30.28 30.47 -1.35
CA GLY A 651 -31.24 29.97 -2.34
C GLY A 651 -32.21 31.02 -2.89
N SER A 652 -31.94 32.32 -2.69
CA SER A 652 -32.73 33.43 -3.25
C SER A 652 -31.97 34.23 -4.30
N ARG A 653 -32.70 35.00 -5.13
CA ARG A 653 -32.14 35.92 -6.13
C ARG A 653 -32.22 37.37 -5.65
N GLN A 654 -31.21 38.17 -5.96
CA GLN A 654 -31.18 39.61 -5.67
C GLN A 654 -30.56 40.39 -6.83
N THR A 655 -30.85 41.69 -6.93
CA THR A 655 -30.29 42.56 -7.97
C THR A 655 -29.15 43.40 -7.43
N VAL A 656 -28.00 43.31 -8.09
CA VAL A 656 -26.80 44.11 -7.84
C VAL A 656 -26.77 45.25 -8.84
N SER A 657 -26.88 46.49 -8.36
CA SER A 657 -26.69 47.71 -9.15
C SER A 657 -25.28 48.23 -8.95
N TYR A 658 -24.58 48.60 -10.03
CA TYR A 658 -23.23 49.13 -9.99
C TYR A 658 -23.11 50.42 -10.82
N ASP A 659 -22.32 51.39 -10.39
CA ASP A 659 -22.03 52.61 -11.18
C ASP A 659 -20.59 52.58 -11.68
N TRP A 660 -20.39 52.18 -12.93
CA TRP A 660 -19.07 52.16 -13.59
C TRP A 660 -19.10 52.87 -14.93
N MET A 661 -18.40 54.02 -15.04
CA MET A 661 -18.39 54.86 -16.23
C MET A 661 -17.14 54.55 -17.08
N SER A 662 -17.29 53.70 -18.09
CA SER A 662 -16.24 53.40 -19.08
C SER A 662 -16.51 54.07 -20.44
N PRO A 663 -15.48 54.36 -21.25
CA PRO A 663 -15.66 54.91 -22.60
C PRO A 663 -16.55 54.03 -23.50
N ALA A 664 -16.48 52.71 -23.34
CA ALA A 664 -17.33 51.76 -24.06
C ALA A 664 -18.80 51.87 -23.65
N LEU A 665 -19.09 52.09 -22.35
CA LEU A 665 -20.46 52.29 -21.87
C LEU A 665 -21.07 53.59 -22.42
N ASP A 666 -20.29 54.67 -22.51
CA ASP A 666 -20.76 55.93 -23.08
C ASP A 666 -21.10 55.76 -24.58
N LYS A 667 -20.27 55.04 -25.33
CA LYS A 667 -20.56 54.67 -26.73
C LYS A 667 -21.80 53.79 -26.84
N LEU A 668 -22.00 52.86 -25.91
CA LEU A 668 -23.16 51.96 -25.87
C LEU A 668 -24.45 52.75 -25.58
N ARG A 669 -24.42 53.70 -24.65
CA ARG A 669 -25.52 54.64 -24.37
C ARG A 669 -25.83 55.56 -25.56
N LEU A 670 -24.81 56.02 -26.29
CA LEU A 670 -24.97 56.83 -27.49
C LEU A 670 -25.62 56.05 -28.64
N LEU A 671 -25.27 54.78 -28.85
CA LEU A 671 -25.91 53.92 -29.86
C LEU A 671 -27.40 53.64 -29.56
N ARG A 672 -27.80 53.69 -28.29
CA ARG A 672 -29.21 53.57 -27.89
C ARG A 672 -30.03 54.81 -28.26
N LEU A 673 -29.40 55.99 -28.35
CA LEU A 673 -30.05 57.28 -28.63
C LEU A 673 -30.30 57.51 -30.14
N THR A 674 -29.73 56.69 -31.02
CA THR A 674 -30.07 56.70 -32.45
C THR A 674 -31.35 55.90 -32.70
N ASP A 675 -32.50 56.59 -32.70
CA ASP A 675 -33.87 56.07 -32.88
C ASP A 675 -34.12 55.42 -34.27
N GLY A 676 -33.58 54.22 -34.51
CA GLY A 676 -33.82 53.42 -35.72
C GLY A 676 -34.14 51.95 -35.40
N SER A 677 -34.79 51.25 -36.34
CA SER A 677 -34.98 49.79 -36.26
C SER A 677 -33.62 49.07 -36.21
N LEU A 678 -33.47 48.13 -35.29
CA LEU A 678 -32.23 47.39 -35.04
C LEU A 678 -31.72 46.69 -36.31
N THR A 679 -30.61 47.16 -36.86
CA THR A 679 -29.92 46.49 -37.99
C THR A 679 -28.91 45.45 -37.49
N ALA A 680 -28.59 44.45 -38.30
CA ALA A 680 -27.59 43.43 -37.95
C ALA A 680 -26.20 44.05 -37.62
N ALA A 681 -25.81 45.12 -38.33
CA ALA A 681 -24.57 45.84 -38.05
C ALA A 681 -24.59 46.61 -36.72
N GLN A 682 -25.74 47.15 -36.32
CA GLN A 682 -25.90 47.79 -35.01
C GLN A 682 -25.96 46.75 -33.88
N ALA A 683 -26.55 45.57 -34.12
CA ALA A 683 -26.54 44.46 -33.17
C ALA A 683 -25.10 43.97 -32.91
N THR A 684 -24.31 43.73 -33.95
CA THR A 684 -22.91 43.30 -33.80
C THR A 684 -22.05 44.39 -33.15
N GLN A 685 -22.26 45.66 -33.48
CA GLN A 685 -21.57 46.77 -32.83
C GLN A 685 -21.94 46.90 -31.35
N ARG A 686 -23.22 46.69 -31.00
CA ARG A 686 -23.70 46.65 -29.62
C ARG A 686 -23.04 45.51 -28.85
N ASP A 687 -23.01 44.30 -29.41
CA ASP A 687 -22.39 43.13 -28.78
C ASP A 687 -20.88 43.33 -28.56
N GLN A 688 -20.17 43.92 -29.52
CA GLN A 688 -18.75 44.26 -29.39
C GLN A 688 -18.49 45.25 -28.24
N LEU A 689 -19.33 46.29 -28.12
CA LEU A 689 -19.21 47.24 -27.00
C LEU A 689 -19.60 46.64 -25.65
N GLN A 690 -20.57 45.71 -25.63
CA GLN A 690 -20.90 44.95 -24.41
C GLN A 690 -19.73 44.08 -23.94
N GLN A 691 -18.96 43.53 -24.89
CA GLN A 691 -17.81 42.68 -24.63
C GLN A 691 -16.51 43.44 -24.36
N ALA A 692 -16.47 44.76 -24.58
CA ALA A 692 -15.30 45.61 -24.33
C ALA A 692 -14.98 45.79 -22.83
N GLY A 693 -15.96 45.52 -21.95
CA GLY A 693 -15.76 45.47 -20.50
C GLY A 693 -16.35 44.21 -19.88
N ARG A 694 -15.76 43.77 -18.77
CA ARG A 694 -16.18 42.58 -18.01
C ARG A 694 -16.26 42.94 -16.53
N LEU A 695 -17.32 42.52 -15.84
CA LEU A 695 -17.40 42.61 -14.38
C LEU A 695 -17.45 41.22 -13.72
N GLU A 696 -16.87 41.15 -12.52
CA GLU A 696 -16.93 40.01 -11.62
C GLU A 696 -17.67 40.43 -10.34
N ILE A 697 -18.68 39.68 -9.95
CA ILE A 697 -19.50 39.87 -8.76
C ILE A 697 -19.21 38.72 -7.80
N SER A 698 -18.59 39.04 -6.67
CA SER A 698 -18.20 38.07 -5.64
C SER A 698 -18.81 38.43 -4.29
N MET A 699 -19.00 37.43 -3.43
CA MET A 699 -19.51 37.62 -2.08
C MET A 699 -18.41 37.36 -1.04
N TRP A 700 -18.32 38.26 -0.07
CA TRP A 700 -17.28 38.25 0.97
C TRP A 700 -17.93 38.21 2.34
N ARG A 701 -17.45 37.32 3.20
CA ARG A 701 -17.94 37.09 4.56
C ARG A 701 -17.03 37.78 5.58
N ARG A 702 -17.61 38.39 6.60
CA ARG A 702 -16.87 38.85 7.77
C ARG A 702 -16.58 37.68 8.71
N ARG A 703 -15.31 37.45 9.06
CA ARG A 703 -14.96 36.45 10.09
C ARG A 703 -15.13 37.00 11.50
N THR A 704 -15.67 36.18 12.39
CA THR A 704 -15.71 36.49 13.83
C THR A 704 -14.30 36.44 14.45
N ALA A 705 -14.10 37.09 15.59
CA ALA A 705 -12.82 37.01 16.32
C ALA A 705 -12.49 35.56 16.74
N GLU A 706 -13.49 34.77 17.11
CA GLU A 706 -13.31 33.37 17.47
C GLU A 706 -12.86 32.51 16.29
N GLU A 707 -13.47 32.65 15.12
CA GLU A 707 -13.07 31.90 13.91
C GLU A 707 -11.64 32.26 13.48
N ARG A 708 -11.25 33.54 13.58
CA ARG A 708 -9.87 33.98 13.31
C ARG A 708 -8.89 33.34 14.27
N GLN A 709 -9.21 33.34 15.57
CA GLN A 709 -8.35 32.72 16.58
C GLN A 709 -8.24 31.20 16.35
N ARG A 710 -9.34 30.50 16.07
CA ARG A 710 -9.34 29.06 15.76
C ARG A 710 -8.50 28.75 14.51
N ALA A 711 -8.66 29.52 13.43
CA ALA A 711 -7.87 29.35 12.21
C ALA A 711 -6.37 29.60 12.45
N ARG A 712 -6.02 30.62 13.25
CA ARG A 712 -4.63 30.92 13.64
C ARG A 712 -4.02 29.79 14.47
N VAL A 713 -4.74 29.29 15.48
CA VAL A 713 -4.30 28.17 16.32
C VAL A 713 -4.11 26.91 15.49
N GLN A 714 -5.04 26.61 14.57
CA GLN A 714 -4.92 25.45 13.68
C GLN A 714 -3.69 25.55 12.77
N ALA A 715 -3.48 26.70 12.12
CA ALA A 715 -2.31 26.92 11.26
C ALA A 715 -0.98 26.87 12.03
N GLN A 716 -0.95 27.41 13.26
CA GLN A 716 0.23 27.35 14.13
C GLN A 716 0.52 25.92 14.59
N LYS A 717 -0.52 25.16 14.94
CA LYS A 717 -0.39 23.74 15.30
C LYS A 717 0.14 22.92 14.13
N GLU A 718 -0.45 23.08 12.94
CA GLU A 718 0.02 22.38 11.72
C GLU A 718 1.47 22.74 11.38
N ALA A 719 1.86 24.02 11.50
CA ALA A 719 3.24 24.45 11.28
C ALA A 719 4.20 23.83 12.31
N ALA A 720 3.81 23.77 13.59
CA ALA A 720 4.60 23.13 14.64
C ALA A 720 4.74 21.61 14.42
N ASP A 721 3.66 20.93 14.03
CA ASP A 721 3.65 19.50 13.73
C ASP A 721 4.55 19.19 12.52
N VAL A 722 4.54 20.02 11.47
CA VAL A 722 5.42 19.88 10.30
C VAL A 722 6.89 20.14 10.69
N GLN A 723 7.17 21.13 11.53
CA GLN A 723 8.53 21.38 12.02
C GLN A 723 9.05 20.21 12.88
N ALA A 724 8.21 19.63 13.74
CA ALA A 724 8.56 18.45 14.51
C ALA A 724 8.88 17.26 13.59
N LEU A 725 8.04 17.02 12.57
CA LEU A 725 8.26 15.97 11.56
C LEU A 725 9.57 16.15 10.79
N MET A 726 9.91 17.39 10.42
CA MET A 726 11.18 17.74 9.78
C MET A 726 12.38 17.56 10.73
N GLY A 727 12.18 17.77 12.03
CA GLY A 727 13.19 17.50 13.07
C GLY A 727 13.46 16.01 13.26
N GLU A 728 12.42 15.18 13.17
CA GLU A 728 12.53 13.71 13.27
C GLU A 728 13.11 13.06 12.01
N THR A 729 12.81 13.60 10.82
CA THR A 729 13.19 12.99 9.52
C THR A 729 13.95 13.99 8.64
N PRO A 730 15.30 13.92 8.59
CA PRO A 730 16.14 14.88 7.85
C PRO A 730 15.83 14.99 6.35
N ALA A 731 15.47 13.89 5.69
CA ALA A 731 15.13 13.89 4.26
C ALA A 731 13.98 14.86 3.90
N LEU A 732 13.06 15.13 4.84
CA LEU A 732 11.98 16.10 4.63
C LEU A 732 12.47 17.55 4.63
N GLN A 733 13.60 17.85 5.27
CA GLN A 733 14.22 19.17 5.22
C GLN A 733 14.75 19.46 3.80
N GLU A 734 15.39 18.47 3.18
CA GLU A 734 15.85 18.56 1.79
C GLU A 734 14.68 18.72 0.83
N VAL A 735 13.57 17.98 1.05
CA VAL A 735 12.32 18.15 0.28
C VAL A 735 11.77 19.57 0.42
N SER A 736 11.77 20.15 1.62
CA SER A 736 11.33 21.54 1.83
C SER A 736 12.22 22.55 1.10
N ALA A 737 13.54 22.35 1.13
CA ALA A 737 14.50 23.19 0.42
C ALA A 737 14.32 23.09 -1.09
N TYR A 738 14.13 21.86 -1.60
CA TYR A 738 13.82 21.60 -3.01
C TYR A 738 12.52 22.30 -3.43
N ALA A 739 11.43 22.12 -2.68
CA ALA A 739 10.14 22.74 -3.00
C ALA A 739 10.25 24.28 -3.03
N THR A 740 10.96 24.87 -2.05
CA THR A 740 11.21 26.31 -2.02
C THR A 740 12.02 26.77 -3.25
N HIS A 741 13.07 26.03 -3.62
CA HIS A 741 13.88 26.33 -4.80
C HIS A 741 13.06 26.22 -6.10
N LEU A 742 12.29 25.15 -6.25
CA LEU A 742 11.43 24.93 -7.42
C LEU A 742 10.37 26.01 -7.56
N TYR A 743 9.67 26.36 -6.47
CA TYR A 743 8.70 27.46 -6.50
C TYR A 743 9.37 28.78 -6.85
N THR A 744 10.55 29.07 -6.30
CA THR A 744 11.31 30.28 -6.66
C THR A 744 11.64 30.35 -8.15
N LYS A 745 12.00 29.20 -8.76
CA LYS A 745 12.27 29.08 -10.20
C LYS A 745 11.00 29.26 -11.03
N LEU A 746 9.90 28.60 -10.65
CA LEU A 746 8.62 28.67 -11.37
C LEU A 746 7.98 30.06 -11.29
N THR A 747 8.03 30.71 -10.12
CA THR A 747 7.46 32.06 -9.90
C THR A 747 8.42 33.19 -10.29
N ARG A 748 9.70 32.88 -10.55
CA ARG A 748 10.75 33.83 -10.98
C ARG A 748 11.05 34.94 -9.97
N GLU A 749 10.91 34.68 -8.66
CA GLU A 749 11.21 35.66 -7.60
C GLU A 749 12.72 36.02 -7.48
N GLN A 750 13.64 35.18 -8.00
CA GLN A 750 15.10 35.38 -7.94
C GLN A 750 15.60 36.63 -8.68
N GLY A 751 15.00 36.99 -9.81
CA GLY A 751 15.39 38.18 -10.58
C GLY A 751 15.02 39.51 -9.90
N GLN A 752 14.05 39.49 -8.97
CA GLN A 752 13.58 40.67 -8.24
C GLN A 752 14.40 40.94 -6.97
N GLN A 753 14.95 39.90 -6.32
CA GLN A 753 15.76 40.06 -5.10
C GLN A 753 17.14 40.69 -5.35
N GLN A 754 17.79 40.42 -6.49
CA GLN A 754 19.07 41.05 -6.84
C GLN A 754 18.95 42.55 -7.20
N GLN A 755 17.76 43.03 -7.57
CA GLN A 755 17.50 44.44 -7.82
C GLN A 755 17.06 45.22 -6.56
N GLN A 756 16.58 44.53 -5.51
CA GLN A 756 16.15 45.16 -4.26
C GLN A 756 17.27 45.31 -3.21
N SER A 757 18.46 44.74 -3.43
CA SER A 757 19.64 44.92 -2.56
C SER A 757 20.20 46.35 -2.49
N TYR A 758 19.56 47.33 -3.14
CA TYR A 758 19.90 48.77 -3.05
C TYR A 758 18.83 49.64 -2.36
N SER A 759 17.78 49.07 -1.76
CA SER A 759 16.89 49.83 -0.86
C SER A 759 16.58 49.06 0.43
N ASP A 760 17.43 49.26 1.43
CA ASP A 760 17.33 48.76 2.82
C ASP A 760 16.15 49.36 3.63
N ALA A 761 15.03 49.71 2.98
CA ALA A 761 13.84 50.30 3.61
C ALA A 761 12.55 49.49 3.38
N ALA A 762 12.65 48.21 3.00
CA ALA A 762 11.54 47.26 3.08
C ALA A 762 11.88 46.24 4.16
N SER A 763 11.88 46.72 5.41
CA SER A 763 11.93 45.90 6.61
C SER A 763 10.86 44.80 6.53
N THR A 764 11.15 43.66 7.16
CA THR A 764 10.20 42.70 7.74
C THR A 764 8.73 42.98 7.46
N PRO A 765 7.91 42.02 6.98
CA PRO A 765 6.45 42.17 6.98
C PRO A 765 5.98 42.31 8.44
N GLN A 766 6.10 43.52 8.98
CA GLN A 766 5.47 43.95 10.20
C GLN A 766 4.00 43.77 9.94
N ALA A 767 3.38 42.95 10.78
CA ALA A 767 1.98 42.92 11.20
C ALA A 767 1.15 44.15 10.78
N LEU A 768 0.92 44.30 9.48
CA LEU A 768 0.05 45.30 8.91
C LEU A 768 -1.34 44.67 8.92
N ASP A 769 -2.12 45.21 9.86
CA ASP A 769 -3.56 45.07 10.07
C ASP A 769 -4.07 43.86 10.87
N GLU A 770 -3.67 43.78 12.16
CA GLU A 770 -4.49 43.11 13.19
C GLU A 770 -5.76 43.93 13.58
N THR A 771 -5.97 45.13 13.02
CA THR A 771 -7.05 46.05 13.39
C THR A 771 -8.11 46.33 12.31
N ASN A 772 -8.00 45.80 11.09
CA ASN A 772 -9.05 45.96 10.07
C ASN A 772 -9.91 44.69 9.95
N GLU A 773 -11.22 44.88 9.81
CA GLU A 773 -12.23 43.83 9.71
C GLU A 773 -11.89 42.86 8.56
N GLU A 774 -11.42 41.65 8.88
CA GLU A 774 -10.95 40.68 7.88
C GLU A 774 -12.14 40.04 7.15
N TRP A 775 -12.48 40.62 6.01
CA TRP A 775 -13.41 40.06 5.03
C TRP A 775 -12.72 38.93 4.26
N VAL A 776 -13.35 37.76 4.17
CA VAL A 776 -12.84 36.58 3.47
C VAL A 776 -13.79 36.21 2.33
N PHE A 777 -13.23 35.89 1.17
CA PHE A 777 -14.00 35.42 0.02
C PHE A 777 -14.83 34.19 0.38
N ALA A 778 -16.11 34.19 0.00
CA ALA A 778 -17.04 33.09 0.25
C ALA A 778 -17.42 32.36 -1.05
N VAL A 779 -17.95 33.08 -2.03
CA VAL A 779 -18.41 32.49 -3.30
C VAL A 779 -18.36 33.51 -4.44
N MET A 780 -18.15 33.01 -5.66
CA MET A 780 -18.31 33.79 -6.89
C MET A 780 -19.77 33.70 -7.34
N LEU A 781 -20.43 34.84 -7.54
CA LEU A 781 -21.83 34.88 -7.96
C LEU A 781 -21.96 34.95 -9.48
N ASP A 782 -21.17 35.81 -10.12
CA ASP A 782 -21.06 35.90 -11.58
C ASP A 782 -19.66 36.41 -11.91
N ASP A 783 -18.92 35.72 -12.77
CA ASP A 783 -17.54 36.04 -13.15
C ASP A 783 -17.45 36.62 -14.58
N ASN A 784 -18.55 36.77 -15.31
CA ASN A 784 -18.53 37.26 -16.69
C ASN A 784 -19.76 38.12 -17.03
N VAL A 785 -19.94 39.19 -16.27
CA VAL A 785 -20.99 40.17 -16.53
C VAL A 785 -20.52 41.12 -17.63
N SER A 786 -21.24 41.18 -18.75
CA SER A 786 -20.99 42.14 -19.83
C SER A 786 -21.45 43.55 -19.45
N LEU A 787 -20.95 44.57 -20.15
CA LEU A 787 -21.41 45.94 -19.94
C LEU A 787 -22.91 46.07 -20.26
N SER A 788 -23.69 46.59 -19.31
CA SER A 788 -25.13 46.84 -19.45
C SER A 788 -25.44 48.33 -19.33
N GLU A 789 -26.41 48.82 -20.11
CA GLU A 789 -26.88 50.21 -20.06
C GLU A 789 -27.53 50.57 -18.74
N THR A 790 -28.29 49.61 -18.19
CA THR A 790 -29.01 49.74 -16.91
C THR A 790 -28.07 49.57 -15.73
N GLN A 791 -26.88 48.98 -15.95
CA GLN A 791 -25.90 48.63 -14.91
C GLN A 791 -26.52 47.85 -13.72
N LEU A 792 -27.51 47.01 -14.02
CA LEU A 792 -28.17 46.10 -13.09
C LEU A 792 -27.90 44.66 -13.50
N ARG A 793 -27.63 43.79 -12.52
CA ARG A 793 -27.50 42.34 -12.71
C ARG A 793 -28.21 41.59 -11.60
N GLU A 794 -29.19 40.76 -11.95
CA GLU A 794 -29.77 39.78 -11.02
C GLU A 794 -28.76 38.65 -10.81
N VAL A 795 -28.52 38.24 -9.57
CA VAL A 795 -27.60 37.16 -9.18
C VAL A 795 -28.28 36.18 -8.22
N PHE A 796 -27.92 34.90 -8.31
CA PHE A 796 -28.43 33.84 -7.44
C PHE A 796 -27.39 33.44 -6.39
N LEU A 797 -27.80 33.39 -5.11
CA LEU A 797 -26.94 32.93 -4.01
C LEU A 797 -27.18 31.43 -3.73
N PRO A 798 -26.23 30.53 -4.04
CA PRO A 798 -26.38 29.10 -3.78
C PRO A 798 -26.28 28.74 -2.29
N PHE A 799 -26.71 27.54 -1.91
CA PHE A 799 -26.54 27.01 -0.54
C PHE A 799 -25.12 26.50 -0.25
N VAL A 800 -24.43 26.05 -1.30
CA VAL A 800 -23.08 25.50 -1.24
C VAL A 800 -22.14 26.32 -2.12
N ASP A 801 -20.86 26.36 -1.74
CA ASP A 801 -19.80 26.87 -2.60
C ASP A 801 -19.49 25.89 -3.74
N ALA A 802 -18.58 26.29 -4.64
CA ALA A 802 -18.15 25.44 -5.76
C ALA A 802 -17.42 24.16 -5.34
N ALA A 803 -16.97 24.07 -4.08
CA ALA A 803 -16.36 22.87 -3.49
C ALA A 803 -17.38 21.99 -2.74
N GLY A 804 -18.68 22.29 -2.85
CA GLY A 804 -19.75 21.54 -2.19
C GLY A 804 -19.91 21.83 -0.70
N ARG A 805 -19.18 22.80 -0.14
CA ARG A 805 -19.25 23.16 1.28
C ARG A 805 -20.40 24.13 1.51
N ARG A 806 -21.17 23.92 2.58
CA ARG A 806 -22.28 24.81 2.94
C ARG A 806 -21.79 26.21 3.28
N LEU A 807 -22.50 27.22 2.78
CA LEU A 807 -22.21 28.61 3.13
C LEU A 807 -22.68 28.90 4.57
N PRO A 808 -21.80 29.42 5.45
CA PRO A 808 -22.15 29.67 6.84
C PRO A 808 -23.01 30.93 7.00
N ASN A 809 -23.85 30.97 8.04
CA ASN A 809 -24.58 32.19 8.41
C ASN A 809 -23.60 33.30 8.88
N GLY A 810 -23.96 34.56 8.67
CA GLY A 810 -23.15 35.71 9.15
C GLY A 810 -23.32 36.99 8.34
N GLU A 811 -22.42 37.95 8.55
CA GLU A 811 -22.37 39.20 7.77
C GLU A 811 -21.58 39.02 6.48
N TYR A 812 -22.17 39.48 5.38
CA TYR A 812 -21.61 39.42 4.04
C TYR A 812 -21.67 40.79 3.36
N ARG A 813 -20.85 40.98 2.33
CA ARG A 813 -20.92 42.10 1.39
C ARG A 813 -20.65 41.61 -0.03
N VAL A 814 -21.21 42.32 -1.01
CA VAL A 814 -20.92 42.08 -2.43
C VAL A 814 -19.74 42.96 -2.84
N VAL A 815 -18.78 42.38 -3.56
CA VAL A 815 -17.66 43.09 -4.17
C VAL A 815 -17.75 42.94 -5.68
N VAL A 816 -17.84 44.07 -6.38
CA VAL A 816 -17.85 44.16 -7.84
C VAL A 816 -16.47 44.59 -8.31
N ARG A 817 -15.87 43.81 -9.21
CA ARG A 817 -14.60 44.12 -9.88
C ARG A 817 -14.86 44.36 -11.36
N ALA A 818 -14.29 45.41 -11.91
CA ALA A 818 -14.48 45.79 -13.30
C ALA A 818 -13.15 45.78 -14.06
N VAL A 819 -13.18 45.18 -15.25
CA VAL A 819 -12.08 45.04 -16.20
C VAL A 819 -12.44 45.74 -17.49
N ASP A 820 -11.66 46.74 -17.86
CA ASP A 820 -11.70 47.35 -19.18
C ASP A 820 -10.70 46.61 -20.09
N ARG A 821 -11.18 45.89 -21.10
CA ARG A 821 -10.32 45.05 -21.95
C ARG A 821 -9.43 45.86 -22.88
N GLU A 822 -9.75 47.13 -23.15
CA GLU A 822 -8.87 48.01 -23.92
C GLU A 822 -7.61 48.38 -23.10
N LEU A 823 -7.77 48.62 -21.79
CA LEU A 823 -6.67 48.98 -20.89
C LEU A 823 -5.97 47.76 -20.26
N ASN A 824 -6.67 46.64 -20.15
CA ASN A 824 -6.18 45.40 -19.55
C ASN A 824 -6.51 44.19 -20.45
N PRO A 825 -5.87 44.06 -21.64
CA PRO A 825 -6.17 42.99 -22.58
C PRO A 825 -5.78 41.60 -22.06
N THR A 826 -4.84 41.53 -21.12
CA THR A 826 -4.42 40.28 -20.46
C THR A 826 -5.26 39.96 -19.22
N GLU A 827 -6.22 40.81 -18.84
CA GLU A 827 -7.10 40.65 -17.68
C GLU A 827 -6.34 40.44 -16.34
N HIS A 828 -5.17 41.08 -16.17
CA HIS A 828 -4.34 40.95 -14.97
C HIS A 828 -5.05 41.48 -13.71
N PRO A 829 -5.01 40.77 -12.56
CA PRO A 829 -5.81 41.09 -11.36
C PRO A 829 -5.44 42.41 -10.66
N THR A 830 -4.28 42.99 -10.97
CA THR A 830 -3.84 44.28 -10.42
C THR A 830 -4.32 45.48 -11.23
N LEU A 831 -4.90 45.27 -12.41
CA LEU A 831 -5.47 46.31 -13.28
C LEU A 831 -7.00 46.20 -13.28
N MET A 832 -7.58 46.17 -12.09
CA MET A 832 -9.03 46.06 -11.86
C MET A 832 -9.52 47.18 -10.94
N SER A 833 -10.64 47.77 -11.30
CA SER A 833 -11.38 48.72 -10.46
C SER A 833 -12.35 47.95 -9.58
N ASP A 834 -12.39 48.17 -8.26
CA ASP A 834 -13.32 47.47 -7.38
C ASP A 834 -14.07 48.38 -6.41
N ALA A 835 -15.26 47.94 -6.01
CA ALA A 835 -16.09 48.56 -5.00
C ALA A 835 -16.90 47.51 -4.25
N ALA A 836 -17.24 47.80 -2.99
CA ALA A 836 -18.01 46.93 -2.12
C ALA A 836 -19.37 47.54 -1.76
N SER A 837 -20.39 46.70 -1.57
CA SER A 837 -21.69 47.10 -1.03
C SER A 837 -21.63 47.36 0.47
N ALA A 838 -22.71 47.93 1.01
CA ALA A 838 -22.99 47.87 2.45
C ALA A 838 -23.13 46.41 2.92
N PRO A 839 -22.75 46.10 4.18
CA PRO A 839 -22.88 44.74 4.73
C PRO A 839 -24.33 44.37 5.04
N PHE A 840 -24.67 43.10 4.85
CA PHE A 840 -25.99 42.50 5.11
C PHE A 840 -25.82 41.09 5.71
N SER A 841 -26.86 40.53 6.34
CA SER A 841 -26.80 39.19 6.93
C SER A 841 -27.25 38.11 5.94
N VAL A 842 -26.52 36.99 5.85
CA VAL A 842 -26.92 35.80 5.08
C VAL A 842 -27.32 34.69 6.05
N VAL A 843 -28.45 34.04 5.76
CA VAL A 843 -29.03 32.97 6.60
C VAL A 843 -29.64 31.87 5.72
N ASP A 844 -29.45 30.60 6.11
CA ASP A 844 -30.30 29.51 5.62
C ASP A 844 -31.72 29.64 6.21
N ALA A 845 -32.66 30.16 5.42
CA ALA A 845 -34.03 30.40 5.84
C ALA A 845 -34.91 29.12 5.79
N LEU A 846 -34.46 28.04 5.13
CA LEU A 846 -35.28 26.83 4.92
C LEU A 846 -35.83 26.22 6.22
N PRO A 847 -35.03 26.02 7.29
CA PRO A 847 -35.55 25.44 8.53
C PRO A 847 -36.61 26.33 9.19
N GLN A 848 -36.41 27.65 9.17
CA GLN A 848 -37.35 28.61 9.75
C GLN A 848 -38.66 28.67 8.96
N LEU A 849 -38.58 28.66 7.63
CA LEU A 849 -39.75 28.67 6.74
C LEU A 849 -40.54 27.35 6.84
N TYR A 850 -39.87 26.21 6.96
CA TYR A 850 -40.54 24.94 7.18
C TYR A 850 -41.27 24.90 8.54
N MET A 851 -40.64 25.39 9.60
CA MET A 851 -41.31 25.54 10.90
C MET A 851 -42.51 26.48 10.81
N GLN A 852 -42.42 27.61 10.10
CA GLN A 852 -43.53 28.55 9.93
C GLN A 852 -44.70 27.91 9.18
N TYR A 853 -44.43 27.19 8.08
CA TYR A 853 -45.46 26.52 7.28
C TYR A 853 -46.19 25.42 8.07
N THR A 854 -45.45 24.61 8.84
CA THR A 854 -46.01 23.51 9.65
C THR A 854 -46.71 23.99 10.93
N GLN A 855 -46.24 25.07 11.55
CA GLN A 855 -46.84 25.67 12.76
C GLN A 855 -48.15 26.44 12.48
N HIS A 856 -48.52 26.65 11.21
CA HIS A 856 -49.84 27.16 10.83
C HIS A 856 -50.98 26.10 10.96
N GLN A 857 -50.68 24.86 11.41
CA GLN A 857 -51.65 24.00 12.09
C GLN A 857 -51.56 24.20 13.62
N PRO A 858 -52.68 24.46 14.34
CA PRO A 858 -52.60 24.97 15.71
C PRO A 858 -52.26 23.86 16.71
N ALA A 859 -51.11 23.99 17.39
CA ALA A 859 -50.99 23.67 18.83
C ALA A 859 -49.68 24.22 19.43
N ALA A 860 -49.85 25.26 20.25
CA ALA A 860 -49.15 25.59 21.49
C ALA A 860 -47.72 25.05 21.75
N SER A 861 -46.75 25.97 21.79
CA SER A 861 -45.95 26.25 23.01
C SER A 861 -44.83 27.25 22.68
N LYS A 862 -45.02 28.51 23.09
CA LYS A 862 -43.95 29.50 23.18
C LYS A 862 -43.06 29.18 24.37
N THR A 863 -41.81 28.80 24.13
CA THR A 863 -40.73 29.02 25.09
C THR A 863 -39.51 29.60 24.36
N ALA A 864 -39.14 30.78 24.82
CA ALA A 864 -38.01 31.57 24.35
C ALA A 864 -36.68 30.92 24.73
N GLY A 865 -35.72 30.92 23.80
CA GLY A 865 -34.33 30.59 24.03
C GLY A 865 -33.67 30.03 22.78
N ALA A 866 -32.85 30.86 22.12
CA ALA A 866 -31.88 30.60 21.04
C ALA A 866 -32.27 29.62 19.90
N PRO A 867 -32.16 30.00 18.61
CA PRO A 867 -32.46 29.08 17.51
C PRO A 867 -31.36 28.03 17.41
N ALA A 868 -31.53 26.91 18.12
CA ALA A 868 -30.88 25.67 17.74
C ALA A 868 -31.47 25.27 16.37
N GLU A 869 -30.61 25.03 15.39
CA GLU A 869 -31.00 24.52 14.07
C GLU A 869 -31.84 23.26 14.24
N ALA A 870 -33.17 23.37 14.13
CA ALA A 870 -34.05 22.23 14.14
C ALA A 870 -33.76 21.39 12.88
N PRO A 871 -33.50 20.08 13.00
CA PRO A 871 -33.26 19.24 11.85
C PRO A 871 -34.52 19.19 10.96
N LEU A 872 -34.34 19.33 9.65
CA LEU A 872 -35.38 19.12 8.63
C LEU A 872 -35.66 17.61 8.53
N GLU A 873 -36.34 17.06 9.52
CA GLU A 873 -36.69 15.64 9.63
C GLU A 873 -38.22 15.47 9.63
N GLY A 874 -38.72 14.48 8.88
CA GLY A 874 -40.14 14.13 8.78
C GLY A 874 -40.67 14.08 7.34
N ASP A 875 -41.90 13.60 7.20
CA ASP A 875 -42.61 13.45 5.93
C ASP A 875 -43.72 14.50 5.82
N MET A 876 -43.86 15.11 4.64
CA MET A 876 -44.91 16.07 4.31
C MET A 876 -45.90 15.42 3.33
N ALA A 877 -47.21 15.58 3.54
CA ALA A 877 -48.19 15.03 2.59
C ALA A 877 -47.99 15.65 1.19
N GLY A 878 -48.01 14.84 0.12
CA GLY A 878 -47.71 15.32 -1.23
C GLY A 878 -48.65 16.42 -1.75
N LYS A 879 -49.88 16.49 -1.24
CA LYS A 879 -50.82 17.60 -1.51
C LYS A 879 -50.31 18.96 -1.01
N ASP A 880 -49.45 18.96 0.00
CA ASP A 880 -48.92 20.16 0.65
C ASP A 880 -47.58 20.60 0.02
N LEU A 881 -47.02 19.84 -0.94
CA LEU A 881 -45.79 20.20 -1.65
C LEU A 881 -45.94 21.46 -2.51
N MET A 882 -46.96 21.52 -3.38
CA MET A 882 -47.18 22.69 -4.26
C MET A 882 -47.45 23.98 -3.45
N PRO A 883 -48.33 23.98 -2.42
CA PRO A 883 -48.53 25.16 -1.59
C PRO A 883 -47.28 25.53 -0.77
N PHE A 884 -46.47 24.54 -0.35
CA PHE A 884 -45.19 24.80 0.30
C PHE A 884 -44.18 25.45 -0.67
N CYS A 885 -44.04 24.96 -1.90
CA CYS A 885 -43.19 25.58 -2.91
C CYS A 885 -43.65 27.00 -3.27
N ALA A 886 -44.96 27.26 -3.32
CA ALA A 886 -45.51 28.61 -3.46
C ALA A 886 -45.13 29.51 -2.28
N PHE A 887 -45.30 29.02 -1.03
CA PHE A 887 -44.89 29.72 0.18
C PHE A 887 -43.38 30.05 0.20
N LEU A 888 -42.52 29.12 -0.23
CA LEU A 888 -41.08 29.37 -0.34
C LEU A 888 -40.78 30.48 -1.37
N ARG A 889 -41.47 30.50 -2.52
CA ARG A 889 -41.33 31.56 -3.53
C ARG A 889 -41.80 32.93 -3.00
N GLU A 890 -42.91 32.96 -2.27
CA GLU A 890 -43.41 34.17 -1.61
C GLU A 890 -42.43 34.72 -0.55
N ALA A 891 -41.71 33.82 0.13
CA ALA A 891 -40.62 34.17 1.04
C ALA A 891 -39.31 34.60 0.34
N GLY A 892 -39.27 34.60 -1.01
CA GLY A 892 -38.14 35.04 -1.83
C GLY A 892 -37.15 33.94 -2.22
N LEU A 893 -37.38 32.67 -1.85
CA LEU A 893 -36.55 31.55 -2.31
C LEU A 893 -36.85 31.19 -3.77
N HIS A 894 -35.81 30.78 -4.49
CA HIS A 894 -35.95 30.31 -5.84
C HIS A 894 -36.20 28.80 -5.87
N VAL A 895 -37.44 28.41 -6.18
CA VAL A 895 -37.82 27.02 -6.47
C VAL A 895 -38.18 26.90 -7.94
N SER A 896 -37.30 26.28 -8.72
CA SER A 896 -37.56 26.04 -10.14
C SER A 896 -38.66 24.99 -10.34
N LEU A 897 -39.35 25.05 -11.49
CA LEU A 897 -40.38 24.06 -11.82
C LEU A 897 -39.80 22.63 -11.90
N SER A 898 -38.58 22.50 -12.41
CA SER A 898 -37.88 21.20 -12.50
C SER A 898 -37.58 20.63 -11.11
N ALA A 899 -37.15 21.46 -10.16
CA ALA A 899 -36.93 21.03 -8.78
C ALA A 899 -38.26 20.61 -8.12
N GLU A 900 -39.32 21.41 -8.28
CA GLU A 900 -40.67 21.09 -7.78
C GLU A 900 -41.19 19.77 -8.33
N PHE A 901 -40.98 19.52 -9.63
CA PHE A 901 -41.34 18.28 -10.27
C PHE A 901 -40.53 17.08 -9.75
N ALA A 902 -39.22 17.21 -9.61
CA ALA A 902 -38.35 16.15 -9.08
C ALA A 902 -38.74 15.77 -7.63
N MET A 903 -38.99 16.77 -6.78
CA MET A 903 -39.51 16.57 -5.42
C MET A 903 -40.87 15.87 -5.42
N GLY A 904 -41.74 16.17 -6.40
CA GLY A 904 -43.04 15.53 -6.56
C GLY A 904 -42.99 14.09 -7.10
N GLN A 905 -41.84 13.63 -7.59
CA GLN A 905 -41.63 12.25 -8.04
C GLN A 905 -41.17 11.32 -6.91
N SER A 906 -40.63 11.87 -5.82
CA SER A 906 -40.06 11.09 -4.72
C SER A 906 -41.06 10.84 -3.58
N LEU A 907 -42.19 10.23 -3.94
CA LEU A 907 -43.28 9.95 -3.01
C LEU A 907 -43.12 8.57 -2.35
N ASP A 908 -43.39 8.49 -1.05
CA ASP A 908 -43.55 7.21 -0.36
C ASP A 908 -44.85 6.47 -0.80
N LYS A 909 -45.07 5.26 -0.28
CA LYS A 909 -46.26 4.46 -0.60
C LYS A 909 -47.57 5.12 -0.14
N GLN A 910 -47.49 6.10 0.75
CA GLN A 910 -48.59 6.84 1.35
C GLN A 910 -48.83 8.18 0.64
N GLY A 911 -47.99 8.54 -0.33
CA GLY A 911 -48.06 9.80 -1.07
C GLY A 911 -47.48 10.99 -0.31
N ASN A 912 -46.55 10.76 0.62
CA ASN A 912 -45.79 11.80 1.31
C ASN A 912 -44.42 11.99 0.68
N VAL A 913 -43.87 13.20 0.81
CA VAL A 913 -42.55 13.62 0.35
C VAL A 913 -41.63 13.73 1.58
N SER A 914 -40.42 13.18 1.47
CA SER A 914 -39.39 13.31 2.51
C SER A 914 -38.83 14.74 2.54
N MET A 915 -38.89 15.40 3.70
CA MET A 915 -38.33 16.76 3.84
C MET A 915 -36.80 16.79 3.75
N ALA A 916 -36.14 15.68 4.06
CA ALA A 916 -34.69 15.55 3.88
C ALA A 916 -34.32 15.56 2.38
N GLU A 917 -35.14 14.93 1.54
CA GLU A 917 -34.94 14.91 0.09
C GLU A 917 -35.28 16.25 -0.56
N VAL A 918 -36.37 16.90 -0.13
CA VAL A 918 -36.70 18.29 -0.52
C VAL A 918 -35.53 19.23 -0.19
N ALA A 919 -34.97 19.12 1.02
CA ALA A 919 -33.82 19.91 1.42
C ALA A 919 -32.57 19.57 0.61
N ALA A 920 -32.36 18.30 0.24
CA ALA A 920 -31.24 17.87 -0.60
C ALA A 920 -31.34 18.43 -2.02
N ILE A 921 -32.51 18.36 -2.65
CA ILE A 921 -32.79 18.90 -3.99
C ILE A 921 -32.61 20.43 -4.01
N LEU A 922 -33.15 21.13 -3.01
CA LEU A 922 -33.02 22.60 -2.91
C LEU A 922 -31.59 23.05 -2.56
N ARG A 923 -30.82 22.27 -1.80
CA ARG A 923 -29.42 22.62 -1.46
C ARG A 923 -28.41 22.14 -2.51
N GLY A 924 -28.82 21.28 -3.43
CA GLY A 924 -28.00 20.75 -4.51
C GLY A 924 -27.73 21.77 -5.64
N THR A 925 -26.85 21.38 -6.56
CA THR A 925 -26.44 22.19 -7.73
C THR A 925 -27.08 21.73 -9.03
N GLU A 926 -28.02 20.77 -8.99
CA GLU A 926 -28.63 20.19 -10.18
C GLU A 926 -29.61 21.15 -10.87
N TYR A 927 -30.52 21.76 -10.11
CA TYR A 927 -31.64 22.54 -10.65
C TYR A 927 -31.43 24.06 -10.65
N HIS A 928 -30.47 24.54 -9.87
CA HIS A 928 -30.08 25.94 -9.80
C HIS A 928 -28.60 26.02 -9.47
N ARG A 929 -27.89 26.87 -10.21
CA ARG A 929 -26.46 27.11 -10.04
C ARG A 929 -26.19 28.59 -9.94
N SER A 930 -25.06 28.92 -9.32
CA SER A 930 -24.50 30.27 -9.40
C SER A 930 -24.31 30.67 -10.88
N GLN A 931 -24.41 31.96 -11.18
CA GLN A 931 -24.20 32.45 -12.55
C GLN A 931 -22.76 32.30 -13.01
N CYS A 932 -21.80 32.18 -12.07
CA CYS A 932 -20.42 31.83 -12.42
C CYS A 932 -20.27 30.45 -13.06
N GLU A 933 -21.20 29.52 -12.81
CA GLU A 933 -21.24 28.22 -13.49
C GLU A 933 -21.87 28.31 -14.89
N HIS A 934 -22.57 29.41 -15.19
CA HIS A 934 -23.18 29.61 -16.50
C HIS A 934 -22.09 29.97 -17.52
N GLY A 935 -21.97 29.15 -18.56
CA GLY A 935 -20.90 29.23 -19.55
C GLY A 935 -19.70 28.34 -19.26
N ILE A 936 -19.72 27.57 -18.16
CA ILE A 936 -18.76 26.49 -17.90
C ILE A 936 -19.41 25.16 -18.30
N THR A 937 -18.82 24.52 -19.30
CA THR A 937 -19.34 23.25 -19.85
C THR A 937 -19.14 22.09 -18.88
N ASP A 938 -19.86 20.98 -19.06
CA ASP A 938 -19.62 19.75 -18.28
C ASP A 938 -18.17 19.26 -18.45
N ALA A 939 -17.61 19.37 -19.67
CA ALA A 939 -16.21 19.03 -19.93
C ALA A 939 -15.23 19.91 -19.14
N GLN A 940 -15.49 21.22 -19.04
CA GLN A 940 -14.66 22.12 -18.23
C GLN A 940 -14.74 21.81 -16.74
N ARG A 941 -15.91 21.43 -16.24
CA ARG A 941 -16.08 20.98 -14.85
C ARG A 941 -15.32 19.69 -14.56
N ALA A 942 -15.33 18.73 -15.50
CA ALA A 942 -14.59 17.48 -15.35
C ALA A 942 -13.06 17.70 -15.24
N ILE A 943 -12.51 18.63 -16.02
CA ILE A 943 -11.06 18.91 -16.01
C ILE A 943 -10.63 19.93 -14.94
N GLU A 944 -11.57 20.65 -14.32
CA GLU A 944 -11.31 21.75 -13.40
C GLU A 944 -10.31 21.40 -12.28
N PRO A 945 -10.43 20.24 -11.59
CA PRO A 945 -9.50 19.90 -10.52
C PRO A 945 -8.05 19.79 -10.99
N GLN A 946 -7.82 19.26 -12.20
CA GLN A 946 -6.48 19.11 -12.79
C GLN A 946 -5.91 20.46 -13.26
N CYS A 947 -6.74 21.32 -13.87
CA CYS A 947 -6.31 22.66 -14.25
C CYS A 947 -5.99 23.52 -13.02
N ARG A 948 -6.82 23.43 -11.97
CA ARG A 948 -6.62 24.12 -10.70
C ARG A 948 -5.33 23.69 -10.02
N LEU A 949 -5.06 22.39 -10.01
CA LEU A 949 -3.82 21.80 -9.54
C LEU A 949 -2.62 22.40 -10.27
N HIS A 950 -2.59 22.31 -11.59
CA HIS A 950 -1.47 22.79 -12.41
C HIS A 950 -1.26 24.30 -12.25
N TRP A 951 -2.35 25.07 -12.25
CA TRP A 951 -2.31 26.52 -12.02
C TRP A 951 -1.71 26.87 -10.65
N SER A 952 -1.98 26.06 -9.62
CA SER A 952 -1.43 26.27 -8.27
C SER A 952 0.08 26.05 -8.18
N LEU A 953 0.71 25.33 -9.11
CA LEU A 953 2.18 25.18 -9.18
C LEU A 953 2.86 26.51 -9.49
N TYR A 954 2.24 27.32 -10.36
CA TYR A 954 2.69 28.66 -10.73
C TYR A 954 2.19 29.74 -9.77
N HIS A 955 1.18 29.42 -8.96
CA HIS A 955 0.61 30.28 -7.93
C HIS A 955 0.66 29.61 -6.55
N PRO A 956 1.85 29.24 -6.04
CA PRO A 956 2.00 28.50 -4.79
C PRO A 956 1.31 29.24 -3.64
N GLY A 957 0.54 28.50 -2.84
CA GLY A 957 -0.23 29.04 -1.72
C GLY A 957 -1.42 29.94 -2.14
N ALA A 958 -1.95 29.78 -3.35
CA ALA A 958 -3.14 30.50 -3.81
C ALA A 958 -4.39 30.20 -2.97
N THR A 959 -5.20 31.23 -2.78
CA THR A 959 -6.51 31.16 -2.10
C THR A 959 -7.63 30.84 -3.08
N GLU A 960 -8.78 30.40 -2.56
CA GLU A 960 -10.02 30.20 -3.36
C GLU A 960 -10.41 31.47 -4.13
N GLN A 961 -10.14 32.65 -3.57
CA GLN A 961 -10.39 33.93 -4.23
C GLN A 961 -9.57 34.09 -5.52
N GLU A 962 -8.27 33.77 -5.46
CA GLU A 962 -7.37 33.88 -6.61
C GLU A 962 -7.76 32.86 -7.69
N TRP A 963 -8.12 31.64 -7.28
CA TRP A 963 -8.66 30.64 -8.20
C TRP A 963 -9.96 31.13 -8.85
N ALA A 964 -10.94 31.58 -8.06
CA ALA A 964 -12.24 32.00 -8.58
C ALA A 964 -12.16 33.15 -9.60
N ALA A 965 -11.20 34.07 -9.43
CA ALA A 965 -10.96 35.15 -10.38
C ALA A 965 -10.29 34.65 -11.69
N ALA A 966 -9.34 33.71 -11.59
CA ALA A 966 -8.64 33.15 -12.75
C ALA A 966 -9.42 32.05 -13.47
N ARG A 967 -10.36 31.39 -12.78
CA ARG A 967 -11.03 30.13 -13.17
C ARG A 967 -11.52 30.13 -14.62
N ARG A 968 -12.35 31.10 -15.00
CA ARG A 968 -12.94 31.16 -16.35
C ARG A 968 -11.89 31.26 -17.44
N ARG A 969 -10.91 32.14 -17.26
CA ARG A 969 -9.82 32.35 -18.23
C ARG A 969 -8.95 31.10 -18.36
N VAL A 970 -8.59 30.48 -17.22
CA VAL A 970 -7.79 29.25 -17.20
C VAL A 970 -8.54 28.11 -17.90
N LEU A 971 -9.81 27.88 -17.57
CA LEU A 971 -10.62 26.81 -18.18
C LEU A 971 -10.93 27.05 -19.67
N GLN A 972 -11.13 28.30 -20.09
CA GLN A 972 -11.30 28.64 -21.50
C GLN A 972 -10.02 28.39 -22.28
N ARG A 973 -8.88 28.82 -21.75
CA ARG A 973 -7.58 28.54 -22.35
C ARG A 973 -7.30 27.04 -22.42
N ALA A 974 -7.59 26.31 -21.33
CA ALA A 974 -7.40 24.87 -21.24
C ALA A 974 -8.13 24.14 -22.38
N ILE A 975 -9.38 24.51 -22.69
CA ILE A 975 -10.16 23.90 -23.77
C ILE A 975 -9.77 24.43 -25.16
N ALA A 976 -9.36 25.69 -25.29
CA ALA A 976 -9.05 26.30 -26.58
C ALA A 976 -7.65 25.93 -27.09
N GLU A 977 -6.65 25.93 -26.22
CA GLU A 977 -5.23 25.76 -26.57
C GLU A 977 -4.64 24.43 -26.09
N GLU A 978 -5.16 23.86 -25.00
CA GLU A 978 -4.51 22.75 -24.28
C GLU A 978 -5.41 21.52 -24.13
N ARG A 979 -6.43 21.38 -24.99
CA ARG A 979 -7.50 20.39 -24.84
C ARG A 979 -6.99 18.97 -24.57
N ASP A 980 -5.98 18.54 -25.30
CA ASP A 980 -5.47 17.16 -25.25
C ASP A 980 -4.66 16.88 -23.97
N TRP A 981 -4.16 17.91 -23.29
CA TRP A 981 -3.57 17.77 -21.96
C TRP A 981 -4.63 17.42 -20.91
N TRP A 982 -5.81 18.00 -21.02
CA TRP A 982 -6.80 17.99 -19.94
C TRP A 982 -7.91 16.96 -20.11
N LEU A 983 -8.30 16.66 -21.35
CA LEU A 983 -9.39 15.72 -21.55
C LEU A 983 -9.01 14.30 -21.05
N PRO A 984 -9.99 13.57 -20.47
CA PRO A 984 -9.79 12.19 -20.07
C PRO A 984 -9.33 11.35 -21.25
N ASP A 985 -8.28 10.57 -21.01
CA ASP A 985 -7.65 9.71 -22.01
C ASP A 985 -7.85 8.26 -21.58
N PRO A 986 -8.63 7.45 -22.31
CA PRO A 986 -8.93 6.07 -21.91
C PRO A 986 -7.71 5.18 -21.65
N MET A 987 -6.54 5.50 -22.22
CA MET A 987 -5.31 4.75 -21.98
C MET A 987 -4.63 5.16 -20.66
N LEU A 988 -4.74 6.42 -20.25
CA LEU A 988 -4.04 7.00 -19.09
C LEU A 988 -4.97 7.31 -17.90
N GLU A 989 -6.28 7.25 -18.10
CA GLU A 989 -7.29 7.58 -17.11
C GLU A 989 -7.30 6.59 -15.96
N VAL A 990 -7.39 7.13 -14.74
CA VAL A 990 -7.59 6.38 -13.51
C VAL A 990 -8.97 6.77 -12.99
N VAL A 991 -9.88 5.81 -13.01
CA VAL A 991 -11.28 5.96 -12.59
C VAL A 991 -11.37 5.79 -11.07
N ASP A 992 -10.73 4.76 -10.52
CA ASP A 992 -10.69 4.52 -9.08
C ASP A 992 -9.26 4.26 -8.57
N VAL A 993 -8.79 5.16 -7.72
CA VAL A 993 -7.46 5.06 -7.11
C VAL A 993 -7.32 3.81 -6.23
N ARG A 994 -8.43 3.27 -5.71
CA ARG A 994 -8.45 2.12 -4.81
C ARG A 994 -8.23 0.80 -5.54
N THR A 995 -8.82 0.64 -6.73
CA THR A 995 -8.91 -0.67 -7.41
C THR A 995 -8.19 -0.75 -8.74
N ASP A 996 -7.87 0.37 -9.38
CA ASP A 996 -7.42 0.35 -10.78
C ASP A 996 -6.07 -0.36 -10.97
N SER A 997 -5.16 -0.30 -9.99
CA SER A 997 -3.90 -1.05 -10.02
C SER A 997 -4.06 -2.57 -10.18
N ALA A 998 -5.25 -3.13 -9.92
CA ALA A 998 -5.56 -4.55 -10.07
C ALA A 998 -6.66 -4.86 -11.10
N SER A 999 -7.59 -3.92 -11.34
CA SER A 999 -8.83 -4.19 -12.09
C SER A 999 -8.87 -3.55 -13.49
N ALA A 1000 -8.16 -2.46 -13.71
CA ALA A 1000 -8.19 -1.75 -14.99
C ALA A 1000 -7.23 -2.39 -16.00
N ALA A 1001 -7.68 -2.51 -17.26
CA ALA A 1001 -6.92 -3.18 -18.33
C ALA A 1001 -5.57 -2.50 -18.62
N SER A 1002 -5.51 -1.17 -18.46
CA SER A 1002 -4.29 -0.35 -18.62
C SER A 1002 -3.19 -0.70 -17.60
N PHE A 1003 -3.56 -1.31 -16.48
CA PHE A 1003 -2.67 -1.79 -15.42
C PHE A 1003 -2.55 -3.33 -15.43
N SER A 1004 -2.61 -3.95 -16.60
CA SER A 1004 -2.17 -5.34 -16.75
C SER A 1004 -0.67 -5.39 -17.03
N PHE A 1005 0.04 -6.41 -16.52
CA PHE A 1005 1.48 -6.54 -16.73
C PHE A 1005 1.87 -6.59 -18.22
N ASP A 1006 1.00 -7.15 -19.06
CA ASP A 1006 1.22 -7.23 -20.51
C ASP A 1006 0.99 -5.89 -21.23
N ALA A 1007 0.01 -5.10 -20.80
CA ALA A 1007 -0.32 -3.82 -21.43
C ALA A 1007 0.54 -2.65 -20.92
N TYR A 1008 1.03 -2.72 -19.68
CA TYR A 1008 1.75 -1.63 -19.03
C TYR A 1008 2.87 -1.01 -19.90
N PRO A 1009 3.78 -1.78 -20.54
CA PRO A 1009 4.84 -1.19 -21.36
C PRO A 1009 4.30 -0.38 -22.55
N ALA A 1010 3.19 -0.83 -23.15
CA ALA A 1010 2.56 -0.13 -24.26
C ALA A 1010 1.86 1.16 -23.79
N VAL A 1011 1.20 1.14 -22.63
CA VAL A 1011 0.55 2.33 -22.06
C VAL A 1011 1.57 3.36 -21.57
N ALA A 1012 2.66 2.93 -20.92
CA ALA A 1012 3.76 3.81 -20.52
C ALA A 1012 4.42 4.47 -21.74
N ARG A 1013 4.62 3.70 -22.82
CA ARG A 1013 5.10 4.21 -24.09
C ARG A 1013 4.12 5.21 -24.71
N TYR A 1014 2.83 4.90 -24.70
CA TYR A 1014 1.79 5.81 -25.19
C TYR A 1014 1.82 7.16 -24.45
N GLY A 1015 1.90 7.15 -23.12
CA GLY A 1015 2.03 8.39 -22.33
C GLY A 1015 3.27 9.20 -22.71
N THR A 1016 4.40 8.53 -22.96
CA THR A 1016 5.65 9.17 -23.39
C THR A 1016 5.51 9.78 -24.80
N GLU A 1017 4.96 9.03 -25.76
CA GLU A 1017 4.74 9.49 -27.13
C GLU A 1017 3.74 10.66 -27.17
N LEU A 1018 2.65 10.59 -26.40
CA LEU A 1018 1.68 11.66 -26.28
C LEU A 1018 2.34 12.95 -25.77
N CYS A 1019 3.05 12.89 -24.65
CA CYS A 1019 3.74 14.06 -24.10
C CYS A 1019 4.82 14.60 -25.06
N THR A 1020 5.46 13.74 -25.84
CA THR A 1020 6.46 14.17 -26.85
C THR A 1020 5.83 15.04 -27.95
N VAL A 1021 4.61 14.72 -28.37
CA VAL A 1021 3.91 15.42 -29.48
C VAL A 1021 3.17 16.67 -29.01
N LEU A 1022 2.66 16.68 -27.79
CA LEU A 1022 1.86 17.80 -27.29
C LEU A 1022 2.68 19.08 -27.12
N LEU A 1023 2.01 20.21 -27.33
CA LEU A 1023 2.64 21.54 -27.32
C LEU A 1023 2.39 22.27 -26.00
N ALA A 1024 3.35 23.06 -25.56
CA ALA A 1024 3.21 23.98 -24.45
C ALA A 1024 3.62 25.40 -24.86
N HIS A 1025 2.81 26.38 -24.47
CA HIS A 1025 3.08 27.79 -24.74
C HIS A 1025 3.73 28.49 -23.54
N GLY A 1026 4.73 29.34 -23.78
CA GLY A 1026 5.40 30.16 -22.77
C GLY A 1026 5.67 31.59 -23.24
N SER A 1027 5.66 32.52 -22.29
CA SER A 1027 5.97 33.94 -22.53
C SER A 1027 6.81 34.49 -21.38
N ASN A 1028 7.66 35.47 -21.67
CA ASN A 1028 8.40 36.19 -20.63
C ASN A 1028 7.53 37.20 -19.84
N HIS A 1029 6.32 37.54 -20.32
CA HIS A 1029 5.35 38.42 -19.64
C HIS A 1029 4.19 37.67 -18.96
N MET A 1030 4.45 36.46 -18.44
CA MET A 1030 3.42 35.72 -17.71
C MET A 1030 2.97 36.45 -16.43
N GLU A 1031 1.68 36.35 -16.14
CA GLU A 1031 0.94 37.05 -15.08
C GLU A 1031 1.54 36.91 -13.66
N TYR A 1032 2.16 35.76 -13.38
CA TYR A 1032 2.79 35.50 -12.08
C TYR A 1032 4.18 36.12 -11.93
N ALA A 1033 4.89 36.39 -13.04
CA ALA A 1033 6.29 36.78 -13.05
C ALA A 1033 6.49 38.31 -12.98
N LEU A 1034 5.73 39.07 -13.78
CA LEU A 1034 5.87 40.52 -13.91
C LEU A 1034 4.55 41.24 -13.67
N LEU A 1035 4.61 42.35 -12.92
CA LEU A 1035 3.47 43.25 -12.80
C LEU A 1035 3.30 44.04 -14.12
N PRO A 1036 2.07 44.23 -14.60
CA PRO A 1036 1.83 45.03 -15.78
C PRO A 1036 2.19 46.50 -15.51
N PRO A 1037 2.68 47.24 -16.53
CA PRO A 1037 2.95 48.66 -16.39
C PRO A 1037 1.68 49.45 -16.08
N ALA A 1038 1.83 50.59 -15.39
CA ALA A 1038 0.71 51.47 -15.06
C ALA A 1038 0.07 52.05 -16.34
N PRO A 1039 -1.27 52.12 -16.43
CA PRO A 1039 -1.95 52.63 -17.62
C PRO A 1039 -1.58 54.09 -17.90
N GLY A 1040 -1.14 54.38 -19.13
CA GLY A 1040 -0.73 55.73 -19.58
C GLY A 1040 0.66 56.20 -19.11
N GLY A 1041 1.40 55.41 -18.32
CA GLY A 1041 2.75 55.73 -17.91
C GLY A 1041 3.78 55.37 -18.98
N LYS A 1042 4.63 56.33 -19.41
CA LYS A 1042 5.94 55.98 -19.98
C LYS A 1042 6.71 55.25 -18.88
N ALA A 1043 7.22 54.06 -19.15
CA ALA A 1043 8.02 53.30 -18.19
C ALA A 1043 9.14 54.21 -17.64
N THR A 1044 8.98 54.70 -16.42
CA THR A 1044 9.97 55.57 -15.79
C THR A 1044 11.16 54.71 -15.39
N THR A 1045 12.17 54.70 -16.26
CA THR A 1045 13.60 54.76 -15.96
C THR A 1045 14.00 54.32 -14.55
N CYS A 1046 13.96 53.02 -14.27
CA CYS A 1046 14.70 52.41 -13.16
C CYS A 1046 14.89 50.90 -13.38
N SER A 1047 15.17 50.49 -14.62
CA SER A 1047 15.90 49.25 -14.94
C SER A 1047 16.45 49.37 -16.36
N THR A 1048 17.71 49.02 -16.57
CA THR A 1048 18.50 49.22 -17.78
C THR A 1048 18.12 48.27 -18.93
N GLY A 1049 16.96 48.47 -19.57
CA GLY A 1049 16.60 47.78 -20.82
C GLY A 1049 15.17 48.06 -21.29
N THR A 1050 14.95 48.13 -22.60
CA THR A 1050 13.62 48.14 -23.21
C THR A 1050 12.96 46.77 -23.07
N GLN A 1051 11.70 46.70 -22.62
CA GLN A 1051 10.99 45.42 -22.46
C GLN A 1051 10.58 44.87 -23.83
N VAL A 1052 11.22 43.78 -24.26
CA VAL A 1052 10.86 43.00 -25.45
C VAL A 1052 9.95 41.86 -25.02
N GLN A 1053 8.72 41.81 -25.54
CA GLN A 1053 7.83 40.66 -25.35
C GLN A 1053 8.21 39.53 -26.30
N ALA A 1054 8.35 38.32 -25.78
CA ALA A 1054 8.54 37.11 -26.56
C ALA A 1054 7.54 36.04 -26.14
N GLU A 1055 6.99 35.35 -27.12
CA GLU A 1055 6.07 34.23 -26.98
C GLU A 1055 6.60 33.05 -27.76
N CYS A 1056 6.54 31.86 -27.18
CA CYS A 1056 7.04 30.67 -27.84
C CYS A 1056 6.15 29.46 -27.56
N THR A 1057 6.23 28.50 -28.47
CA THR A 1057 5.62 27.18 -28.33
C THR A 1057 6.69 26.12 -28.46
N VAL A 1058 6.72 25.18 -27.52
CA VAL A 1058 7.70 24.11 -27.42
C VAL A 1058 6.99 22.75 -27.42
N ASP A 1059 7.56 21.77 -28.10
CA ASP A 1059 7.12 20.37 -28.06
C ASP A 1059 7.81 19.57 -26.94
N GLY A 1060 7.45 18.30 -26.76
CA GLY A 1060 8.03 17.47 -25.70
C GLY A 1060 9.46 17.00 -25.93
N THR A 1061 10.06 17.27 -27.09
CA THR A 1061 11.50 17.11 -27.29
C THR A 1061 12.29 18.30 -26.73
N GLY A 1062 11.59 19.37 -26.31
CA GLY A 1062 12.18 20.64 -25.93
C GLY A 1062 12.49 21.56 -27.11
N ALA A 1063 12.06 21.17 -28.32
CA ALA A 1063 12.31 21.93 -29.55
C ALA A 1063 11.35 23.11 -29.68
N LEU A 1064 11.87 24.20 -30.23
CA LEU A 1064 11.12 25.41 -30.49
C LEU A 1064 10.30 25.24 -31.78
N VAL A 1065 8.97 25.16 -31.64
CA VAL A 1065 8.05 25.07 -32.78
C VAL A 1065 7.75 26.46 -33.36
N SER A 1066 7.61 27.47 -32.48
CA SER A 1066 7.43 28.86 -32.91
C SER A 1066 7.95 29.85 -31.87
N LEU A 1067 8.45 30.99 -32.35
CA LEU A 1067 8.87 32.14 -31.54
C LEU A 1067 8.38 33.41 -32.19
N HIS A 1068 7.61 34.20 -31.45
CA HIS A 1068 7.05 35.47 -31.89
C HIS A 1068 7.49 36.58 -30.95
N TYR A 1069 8.01 37.66 -31.51
CA TYR A 1069 8.31 38.88 -30.76
C TYR A 1069 7.11 39.83 -30.85
N GLY A 1070 6.66 40.34 -29.71
CA GLY A 1070 5.64 41.36 -29.63
C GLY A 1070 6.15 42.71 -30.14
N ALA A 1071 5.22 43.63 -30.44
CA ALA A 1071 5.59 44.98 -30.89
C ALA A 1071 6.36 45.73 -29.78
N PRO A 1072 7.59 46.21 -30.04
CA PRO A 1072 8.37 46.94 -29.03
C PRO A 1072 7.74 48.31 -28.74
N ILE A 1073 7.84 48.77 -27.48
CA ILE A 1073 7.36 50.09 -27.05
C ILE A 1073 8.07 51.24 -27.79
N SER A 1074 9.31 51.00 -28.24
CA SER A 1074 10.10 51.87 -29.13
C SER A 1074 11.10 51.01 -29.92
N THR A 1075 11.13 51.14 -31.25
CA THR A 1075 12.07 50.39 -32.11
C THR A 1075 13.52 50.89 -32.04
N ALA A 1076 13.75 52.06 -31.42
CA ALA A 1076 15.06 52.74 -31.44
C ALA A 1076 16.05 52.25 -30.37
N ASP A 1077 15.58 51.54 -29.33
CA ASP A 1077 16.35 51.26 -28.10
C ASP A 1077 16.42 49.76 -27.73
N VAL A 1078 16.07 48.85 -28.66
CA VAL A 1078 16.11 47.38 -28.42
C VAL A 1078 17.41 46.80 -28.99
N THR A 1079 18.25 46.22 -28.15
CA THR A 1079 19.45 45.51 -28.61
C THR A 1079 19.14 44.05 -28.98
N VAL A 1080 20.01 43.44 -29.78
CA VAL A 1080 19.91 41.99 -30.08
C VAL A 1080 20.06 41.15 -28.80
N GLU A 1081 20.85 41.63 -27.83
CA GLU A 1081 21.04 40.97 -26.54
C GLU A 1081 19.74 40.95 -25.72
N ASP A 1082 18.98 42.06 -25.72
CA ASP A 1082 17.68 42.15 -25.05
C ASP A 1082 16.64 41.22 -25.68
N ALA A 1083 16.62 41.15 -27.02
CA ALA A 1083 15.74 40.24 -27.76
C ALA A 1083 16.09 38.76 -27.52
N LEU A 1084 17.38 38.42 -27.53
CA LEU A 1084 17.84 37.06 -27.20
C LEU A 1084 17.55 36.69 -25.75
N GLY A 1085 17.73 37.62 -24.81
CA GLY A 1085 17.35 37.44 -23.40
C GLY A 1085 15.86 37.14 -23.25
N ALA A 1086 15.00 37.96 -23.89
CA ALA A 1086 13.55 37.74 -23.89
C ALA A 1086 13.15 36.39 -24.50
N ALA A 1087 13.78 35.99 -25.61
CA ALA A 1087 13.53 34.70 -26.24
C ALA A 1087 13.98 33.52 -25.37
N MET A 1088 15.18 33.59 -24.78
CA MET A 1088 15.67 32.58 -23.85
C MET A 1088 14.74 32.42 -22.65
N GLU A 1089 14.26 33.53 -22.09
CA GLU A 1089 13.30 33.49 -21.00
C GLU A 1089 11.96 32.87 -21.40
N ALA A 1090 11.41 33.24 -22.55
CA ALA A 1090 10.16 32.67 -23.05
C ALA A 1090 10.29 31.15 -23.25
N ILE A 1091 11.39 30.70 -23.87
CA ILE A 1091 11.70 29.29 -24.10
C ILE A 1091 11.78 28.53 -22.78
N GLN A 1092 12.46 29.09 -21.77
CA GLN A 1092 12.53 28.47 -20.44
C GLN A 1092 11.16 28.37 -19.76
N VAL A 1093 10.26 29.35 -19.94
CA VAL A 1093 8.87 29.24 -19.46
C VAL A 1093 8.15 28.10 -20.17
N ALA A 1094 8.22 28.06 -21.49
CA ALA A 1094 7.51 27.06 -22.27
C ALA A 1094 7.98 25.64 -21.92
N GLN A 1095 9.29 25.44 -21.76
CA GLN A 1095 9.86 24.16 -21.32
C GLN A 1095 9.42 23.79 -19.89
N ALA A 1096 9.45 24.74 -18.95
CA ALA A 1096 8.98 24.48 -17.60
C ALA A 1096 7.47 24.15 -17.56
N ARG A 1097 6.67 24.83 -18.39
CA ARG A 1097 5.24 24.55 -18.55
C ARG A 1097 4.99 23.20 -19.17
N HIS A 1098 5.73 22.84 -20.22
CA HIS A 1098 5.66 21.51 -20.81
C HIS A 1098 5.93 20.43 -19.74
N ASN A 1099 7.02 20.57 -18.98
CA ASN A 1099 7.36 19.60 -17.93
C ASN A 1099 6.26 19.43 -16.87
N THR A 1100 5.67 20.54 -16.40
CA THR A 1100 4.59 20.48 -15.41
C THR A 1100 3.29 19.91 -15.98
N LEU A 1101 2.96 20.19 -17.25
CA LEU A 1101 1.81 19.60 -17.94
C LEU A 1101 1.97 18.09 -18.13
N SER A 1102 3.14 17.64 -18.61
CA SER A 1102 3.45 16.22 -18.79
C SER A 1102 3.40 15.45 -17.48
N MET A 1103 3.98 15.99 -16.41
CA MET A 1103 3.90 15.39 -15.08
C MET A 1103 2.45 15.31 -14.57
N VAL A 1104 1.63 16.36 -14.76
CA VAL A 1104 0.22 16.31 -14.34
C VAL A 1104 -0.59 15.30 -15.16
N LYS A 1105 -0.37 15.21 -16.48
CA LYS A 1105 -1.04 14.24 -17.37
C LYS A 1105 -0.73 12.79 -16.96
N LEU A 1106 0.53 12.49 -16.62
CA LEU A 1106 0.98 11.12 -16.33
C LEU A 1106 0.88 10.73 -14.85
N SER A 1107 0.76 11.69 -13.93
CA SER A 1107 0.89 11.47 -12.47
C SER A 1107 -0.02 10.37 -11.93
N ALA A 1108 -1.30 10.37 -12.29
CA ALA A 1108 -2.25 9.38 -11.77
C ALA A 1108 -1.91 7.96 -12.25
N PHE A 1109 -1.61 7.81 -13.55
CA PHE A 1109 -1.21 6.55 -14.16
C PHE A 1109 0.10 6.03 -13.55
N GLU A 1110 1.15 6.86 -13.47
CA GLU A 1110 2.45 6.45 -12.96
C GLU A 1110 2.38 5.99 -11.50
N LYS A 1111 1.61 6.68 -10.65
CA LYS A 1111 1.40 6.27 -9.25
C LYS A 1111 0.71 4.90 -9.15
N GLN A 1112 -0.32 4.65 -9.97
CA GLN A 1112 -0.99 3.35 -10.00
C GLN A 1112 -0.07 2.24 -10.52
N ALA A 1113 0.70 2.52 -11.57
CA ALA A 1113 1.68 1.59 -12.10
C ALA A 1113 2.76 1.24 -11.06
N GLN A 1114 3.21 2.20 -10.25
CA GLN A 1114 4.14 1.95 -9.15
C GLN A 1114 3.55 0.98 -8.11
N ALA A 1115 2.28 1.16 -7.72
CA ALA A 1115 1.62 0.24 -6.79
C ALA A 1115 1.49 -1.17 -7.38
N MET A 1116 1.06 -1.28 -8.64
CA MET A 1116 0.96 -2.54 -9.38
C MET A 1116 2.31 -3.26 -9.47
N LEU A 1117 3.39 -2.58 -9.89
CA LEU A 1117 4.71 -3.20 -10.07
C LEU A 1117 5.36 -3.58 -8.74
N PHE A 1118 5.23 -2.74 -7.71
CA PHE A 1118 5.88 -2.97 -6.42
C PHE A 1118 5.17 -4.07 -5.62
N CYS A 1119 3.84 -4.00 -5.48
CA CYS A 1119 3.06 -4.96 -4.70
C CYS A 1119 2.77 -6.24 -5.50
N GLY A 1120 2.65 -6.13 -6.83
CA GLY A 1120 2.45 -7.24 -7.75
C GLY A 1120 3.73 -7.92 -8.23
N ILE A 1121 4.87 -7.72 -7.55
CA ILE A 1121 6.19 -8.22 -7.98
C ILE A 1121 6.22 -9.72 -8.29
N HIS A 1122 5.40 -10.54 -7.61
CA HIS A 1122 5.32 -11.97 -7.85
C HIS A 1122 4.67 -12.37 -9.19
N GLY A 1123 4.01 -11.43 -9.89
CA GLY A 1123 3.52 -11.60 -11.24
C GLY A 1123 4.58 -11.39 -12.33
N LEU A 1124 5.79 -10.92 -11.97
CA LEU A 1124 6.84 -10.50 -12.90
C LEU A 1124 8.06 -11.43 -12.86
N GLU A 1125 8.80 -11.47 -13.96
CA GLU A 1125 9.98 -12.34 -14.14
C GLU A 1125 11.18 -11.98 -13.25
N PHE A 1126 11.22 -10.76 -12.71
CA PHE A 1126 12.24 -10.34 -11.75
C PHE A 1126 11.81 -10.52 -10.29
N GLY A 1127 10.62 -11.08 -10.05
CA GLY A 1127 10.08 -11.35 -8.72
C GLY A 1127 10.20 -12.82 -8.27
N GLY A 1128 10.02 -13.04 -6.97
CA GLY A 1128 9.98 -14.38 -6.36
C GLY A 1128 11.20 -15.23 -6.72
N LYS A 1129 10.96 -16.48 -7.17
CA LYS A 1129 12.03 -17.45 -7.49
C LYS A 1129 12.91 -17.03 -8.68
N TYR A 1130 12.42 -16.17 -9.57
CA TYR A 1130 13.12 -15.77 -10.79
C TYR A 1130 14.00 -14.53 -10.59
N GLY A 1131 13.83 -13.79 -9.48
CA GLY A 1131 14.67 -12.63 -9.16
C GLY A 1131 16.17 -12.94 -9.14
N ARG A 1132 16.58 -14.12 -8.67
CA ARG A 1132 17.98 -14.57 -8.72
C ARG A 1132 18.48 -14.77 -10.16
N THR A 1133 17.63 -15.30 -11.04
CA THR A 1133 17.96 -15.46 -12.46
C THR A 1133 18.12 -14.12 -13.14
N TYR A 1134 17.23 -13.17 -12.85
CA TYR A 1134 17.32 -11.81 -13.39
C TYR A 1134 18.60 -11.10 -12.93
N ALA A 1135 18.94 -11.20 -11.64
CA ALA A 1135 20.19 -10.65 -11.11
C ALA A 1135 21.43 -11.30 -11.74
N TYR A 1136 21.43 -12.63 -11.91
CA TYR A 1136 22.50 -13.34 -12.62
C TYR A 1136 22.67 -12.84 -14.06
N ALA A 1137 21.56 -12.72 -14.81
CA ALA A 1137 21.58 -12.23 -16.18
C ALA A 1137 22.09 -10.78 -16.25
N PHE A 1138 21.69 -9.93 -15.31
CA PHE A 1138 22.14 -8.55 -15.23
C PHE A 1138 23.64 -8.43 -14.95
N ASP A 1139 24.16 -9.19 -13.98
CA ASP A 1139 25.60 -9.21 -13.68
C ASP A 1139 26.42 -9.83 -14.81
N LYS A 1140 25.85 -10.77 -15.55
CA LYS A 1140 26.47 -11.29 -16.77
C LYS A 1140 26.53 -10.24 -17.87
N ALA A 1141 25.42 -9.54 -18.12
CA ALA A 1141 25.36 -8.47 -19.11
C ALA A 1141 26.39 -7.37 -18.82
N LYS A 1142 26.58 -6.98 -17.55
CA LYS A 1142 27.64 -6.03 -17.16
C LYS A 1142 29.04 -6.51 -17.50
N ARG A 1143 29.36 -7.78 -17.23
CA ARG A 1143 30.67 -8.36 -17.56
C ARG A 1143 30.89 -8.41 -19.07
N GLU A 1144 29.87 -8.84 -19.82
CA GLU A 1144 29.92 -8.89 -21.28
C GLU A 1144 30.08 -7.50 -21.91
N MET A 1145 29.40 -6.48 -21.37
CA MET A 1145 29.58 -5.10 -21.80
C MET A 1145 31.01 -4.59 -21.54
N ALA A 1146 31.62 -4.96 -20.42
CA ALA A 1146 33.01 -4.63 -20.11
C ALA A 1146 33.99 -5.32 -21.06
N GLU A 1147 33.83 -6.63 -21.30
CA GLU A 1147 34.61 -7.40 -22.28
C GLU A 1147 34.49 -6.79 -23.69
N THR A 1148 33.26 -6.45 -24.11
CA THR A 1148 32.99 -5.81 -25.41
C THR A 1148 33.68 -4.46 -25.54
N ALA A 1149 33.72 -3.66 -24.45
CA ALA A 1149 34.42 -2.38 -24.44
C ALA A 1149 35.95 -2.56 -24.54
N GLU A 1150 36.53 -3.56 -23.87
CA GLU A 1150 37.96 -3.89 -23.96
C GLU A 1150 38.37 -4.34 -25.37
N VAL A 1151 37.49 -5.05 -26.08
CA VAL A 1151 37.72 -5.54 -27.45
C VAL A 1151 37.35 -4.47 -28.52
N GLY A 1152 37.07 -3.23 -28.11
CA GLY A 1152 36.84 -2.11 -29.04
C GLY A 1152 35.43 -2.03 -29.63
N HIS A 1153 34.41 -2.44 -28.87
CA HIS A 1153 32.99 -2.45 -29.24
C HIS A 1153 32.60 -3.41 -30.37
N VAL A 1154 33.44 -4.40 -30.67
CA VAL A 1154 33.11 -5.48 -31.60
C VAL A 1154 32.36 -6.58 -30.82
N ALA A 1155 31.04 -6.55 -30.85
CA ALA A 1155 30.20 -7.57 -30.21
C ALA A 1155 30.02 -8.78 -31.14
N SER A 1156 30.91 -9.75 -31.08
CA SER A 1156 30.78 -11.01 -31.84
C SER A 1156 30.27 -12.15 -30.95
N LEU A 1157 29.03 -12.09 -30.45
CA LEU A 1157 28.45 -13.07 -29.51
C LEU A 1157 28.71 -14.57 -29.79
N GLN A 1158 28.81 -14.99 -31.07
CA GLN A 1158 29.15 -16.38 -31.43
C GLN A 1158 30.65 -16.63 -31.66
N ALA A 1159 31.43 -15.62 -32.05
CA ALA A 1159 32.88 -15.75 -32.21
C ALA A 1159 33.59 -15.57 -30.85
N ALA A 1160 33.10 -14.68 -29.99
CA ALA A 1160 33.65 -14.36 -28.67
C ALA A 1160 33.74 -15.57 -27.73
N ASP A 1161 32.76 -16.50 -27.75
CA ASP A 1161 32.81 -17.72 -26.94
C ASP A 1161 33.80 -18.77 -27.50
N ALA A 1162 33.94 -18.84 -28.84
CA ALA A 1162 34.93 -19.70 -29.51
C ALA A 1162 36.36 -19.11 -29.45
N GLU A 1163 36.47 -17.80 -29.28
CA GLU A 1163 37.71 -17.03 -29.09
C GLU A 1163 38.21 -17.06 -27.65
N LYS A 1164 37.42 -17.59 -26.70
CA LYS A 1164 37.87 -17.76 -25.32
C LYS A 1164 39.05 -18.72 -25.25
N LEU A 1165 40.09 -18.29 -24.54
CA LEU A 1165 41.33 -19.05 -24.39
C LEU A 1165 41.15 -20.36 -23.62
N ARG A 1166 40.11 -20.48 -22.77
CA ARG A 1166 39.88 -21.65 -21.91
C ARG A 1166 38.44 -22.11 -21.97
N LEU A 1167 38.24 -23.43 -21.99
CA LEU A 1167 36.92 -24.06 -21.83
C LEU A 1167 36.24 -23.72 -20.49
N SER A 1168 37.02 -23.40 -19.44
CA SER A 1168 36.49 -22.95 -18.15
C SER A 1168 35.80 -21.58 -18.21
N ASP A 1169 36.20 -20.76 -19.18
CA ASP A 1169 35.69 -19.40 -19.33
C ASP A 1169 34.42 -19.41 -20.20
N GLN A 1170 34.18 -20.53 -20.90
CA GLN A 1170 32.99 -20.78 -21.68
C GLN A 1170 31.81 -21.07 -20.73
N GLU A 1171 30.72 -20.34 -20.93
CA GLU A 1171 29.57 -20.49 -20.04
C GLU A 1171 28.75 -21.73 -20.37
N ALA A 1172 28.12 -22.33 -19.37
CA ALA A 1172 27.22 -23.47 -19.57
C ALA A 1172 26.01 -23.11 -20.46
N THR A 1173 25.64 -21.84 -20.55
CA THR A 1173 24.60 -21.27 -21.41
C THR A 1173 25.06 -21.07 -22.86
N SER A 1174 26.37 -21.19 -23.14
CA SER A 1174 26.94 -20.98 -24.46
C SER A 1174 26.41 -21.99 -25.49
N PRO A 1175 26.08 -21.54 -26.73
CA PRO A 1175 25.68 -22.46 -27.80
C PRO A 1175 26.84 -23.35 -28.28
N ALA A 1176 28.10 -23.03 -27.95
CA ALA A 1176 29.25 -23.83 -28.30
C ALA A 1176 29.46 -25.06 -27.39
N VAL A 1177 28.65 -25.23 -26.33
CA VAL A 1177 28.60 -26.49 -25.55
C VAL A 1177 27.85 -27.54 -26.36
N ASP A 1178 28.54 -28.63 -26.72
CA ASP A 1178 27.96 -29.73 -27.50
C ASP A 1178 26.89 -30.50 -26.69
N ARG A 1179 25.66 -30.50 -27.21
CA ARG A 1179 24.49 -31.17 -26.62
C ARG A 1179 23.83 -32.18 -27.55
N PHE A 1180 24.59 -32.81 -28.44
CA PHE A 1180 24.08 -33.89 -29.30
C PHE A 1180 23.92 -35.22 -28.57
N ALA A 1181 23.09 -36.11 -29.14
CA ALA A 1181 22.85 -37.45 -28.59
C ALA A 1181 24.12 -38.32 -28.59
N SER A 1182 25.06 -38.04 -29.49
CA SER A 1182 26.37 -38.67 -29.53
C SER A 1182 27.46 -37.65 -29.85
N GLN A 1183 28.56 -37.73 -29.13
CA GLN A 1183 29.77 -36.95 -29.42
C GLN A 1183 30.55 -37.51 -30.62
N THR A 1184 30.40 -38.81 -30.92
CA THR A 1184 31.27 -39.51 -31.88
C THR A 1184 30.55 -40.02 -33.11
N ASN A 1185 29.25 -40.34 -33.02
CA ASN A 1185 28.49 -40.85 -34.15
C ASN A 1185 27.79 -39.69 -34.90
N PRO A 1186 28.21 -39.34 -36.14
CA PRO A 1186 27.64 -38.21 -36.87
C PRO A 1186 26.17 -38.40 -37.24
N GLU A 1187 25.69 -39.62 -37.43
CA GLU A 1187 24.26 -39.90 -37.72
C GLU A 1187 23.34 -39.60 -36.52
N GLN A 1188 23.91 -39.47 -35.32
CA GLN A 1188 23.19 -39.13 -34.09
C GLN A 1188 23.38 -37.66 -33.69
N ARG A 1189 24.09 -36.87 -34.51
CA ARG A 1189 24.29 -35.43 -34.35
C ARG A 1189 23.28 -34.63 -35.17
N LEU A 1190 22.03 -35.09 -35.17
CA LEU A 1190 20.94 -34.47 -35.92
C LEU A 1190 20.07 -33.62 -34.99
N THR A 1191 19.64 -32.46 -35.49
CA THR A 1191 18.66 -31.57 -34.86
C THR A 1191 17.21 -31.97 -35.17
N ARG A 1192 17.00 -32.81 -36.19
CA ARG A 1192 15.70 -33.40 -36.57
C ARG A 1192 15.85 -34.89 -36.85
N PHE A 1193 14.74 -35.60 -37.09
CA PHE A 1193 14.76 -37.03 -37.41
C PHE A 1193 15.51 -37.39 -38.71
N ALA A 1194 15.66 -36.44 -39.65
CA ALA A 1194 16.39 -36.63 -40.90
C ALA A 1194 17.42 -35.50 -41.08
N PRO A 1195 18.60 -35.78 -41.67
CA PRO A 1195 19.64 -34.80 -41.89
C PRO A 1195 19.17 -33.74 -42.88
N ARG A 1196 19.24 -32.48 -42.47
CA ARG A 1196 18.96 -31.35 -43.36
C ARG A 1196 20.23 -30.89 -44.05
N SER A 1197 20.11 -30.55 -45.32
CA SER A 1197 21.15 -29.91 -46.10
C SER A 1197 20.73 -28.53 -46.58
N THR A 1198 21.70 -27.66 -46.81
CA THR A 1198 21.53 -26.38 -47.50
C THR A 1198 21.19 -26.62 -48.97
N MET A 1199 20.74 -25.57 -49.67
CA MET A 1199 20.50 -25.62 -51.12
C MET A 1199 21.75 -25.98 -51.94
N SER A 1200 22.94 -25.74 -51.39
CA SER A 1200 24.24 -26.12 -51.97
C SER A 1200 24.68 -27.55 -51.59
N GLY A 1201 23.88 -28.29 -50.83
CA GLY A 1201 24.15 -29.67 -50.43
C GLY A 1201 25.04 -29.84 -49.19
N TYR A 1202 25.39 -28.74 -48.48
CA TYR A 1202 26.14 -28.83 -47.23
C TYR A 1202 25.23 -29.25 -46.06
N SER A 1203 25.77 -30.00 -45.09
CA SER A 1203 25.03 -30.35 -43.88
C SER A 1203 24.72 -29.11 -43.04
N MET A 1204 23.51 -29.01 -42.50
CA MET A 1204 23.12 -27.97 -41.53
C MET A 1204 23.15 -28.46 -40.08
N GLU A 1205 23.51 -29.72 -39.85
CA GLU A 1205 23.38 -30.37 -38.54
C GLU A 1205 24.59 -30.10 -37.64
N ASP A 1206 25.79 -30.42 -38.13
CA ASP A 1206 27.07 -30.12 -37.50
C ASP A 1206 27.98 -29.51 -38.57
N VAL A 1207 28.16 -28.19 -38.50
CA VAL A 1207 28.76 -27.39 -39.57
C VAL A 1207 30.28 -27.39 -39.40
N GLY A 1208 31.00 -27.75 -40.46
CA GLY A 1208 32.47 -27.80 -40.41
C GLY A 1208 33.11 -26.40 -40.29
N PRO A 1209 34.33 -26.26 -39.73
CA PRO A 1209 35.00 -24.96 -39.56
C PRO A 1209 35.20 -24.17 -40.86
N SER A 1210 35.33 -24.85 -42.00
CA SER A 1210 35.45 -24.22 -43.32
C SER A 1210 34.13 -23.72 -43.89
N GLN A 1211 33.00 -24.14 -43.33
CA GLN A 1211 31.65 -23.74 -43.72
C GLN A 1211 31.11 -22.59 -42.84
N THR A 1212 31.69 -22.39 -41.65
CA THR A 1212 31.43 -21.22 -40.79
C THR A 1212 32.34 -20.05 -41.21
N SER A 1213 31.78 -19.07 -41.93
CA SER A 1213 32.50 -17.83 -42.26
C SER A 1213 31.79 -16.59 -41.70
N THR A 1214 32.53 -15.78 -40.97
CA THR A 1214 32.14 -14.45 -40.51
C THR A 1214 32.91 -13.42 -41.36
N TRP A 1215 32.27 -12.88 -42.39
CA TRP A 1215 32.89 -11.94 -43.34
C TRP A 1215 32.13 -10.62 -43.38
N GLY A 1216 32.83 -9.48 -43.18
CA GLY A 1216 32.26 -8.13 -43.20
C GLY A 1216 32.36 -7.34 -41.88
N LEU A 1217 33.53 -7.35 -41.21
CA LEU A 1217 33.85 -6.46 -40.08
C LEU A 1217 34.46 -5.14 -40.57
#